data_AF-A0A9P5MU72-F1
#
_entry.id   AF-A0A9P5MU72-F1
#
_cell.length_a   1.000
_cell.length_b   1.000
_cell.length_c   1.000
_cell.angle_alpha   90.00
_cell.angle_beta   90.00
_cell.angle_gamma   90.00
#
_symmetry.space_group_name_H-M   'P 1'
#
loop_
_entity.id
_entity.type
_entity.pdbx_description
1 polymer ?
#
loop_
_entity_poly.entity_id
_entity_poly.type
_entity_poly.pdbx_seq_one_letter_code
_entity_poly.pdbx_strand_id
1 'polypeptide(L)'
;MSEIARRRSVLQSSQENGRTGIPMAVPPSAMKKSTQNKRLSVAGPAARGVYPPAALAVPSTNPRQSLYRSQNLNPLLASASKHSRTPLQSSVRRGSLWGGGAGALQPAAIQTLKDSRPLRDRQYQTKMRQDVVGWLQSTEYDISMQTLANITGKEYRNIVQYLFSMLDPGYPFDPQARFEDEFIPALKCLRYPFVGQVDPKWLAAPASMHSWPSLLGVLHWLVVMCKGRLHYMESEHPTLQFSGIIPEEFDDPNHHAALSFDYFAEAYEAFFAGSDDFNDQQRRMEERYAKKNERIEADLEEQKAKLTSVKAELEKLQSAPAPIDKLLTDNKYLKRDREKFQECMRSWEGRKKTLISHIATLKMDIVQQASNLEQLNAEQERLSVVVREQNISPEEVIRMNTEHEQLSRNLEDLKVKIAESQKTILSLEVAVANRGAAAEEAVDVYTRLLSNLGLFPPLPAPFQDIDLQVELNTAASQTENLLRGPDVRHVIKPTLNAVIESKRGERAAVESDRIKVDHELDRLISECENLEDEINETEKKVMVMSEQADDLREVAQRDSLVSNAEISRLERDLGQARTAALSSGAGIQSRLQALQIAYREQVDKVARLRDETVRAIVKNSTEIAMFKEDISQQLKSLRDFAEAGS
;
A
#
# COMPACT_ATOMS: atom_id res chain seq x y z
N MET A 1 57.21 7.39 -60.74
CA MET A 1 57.40 6.86 -62.11
C MET A 1 56.03 6.76 -62.77
N SER A 2 55.92 7.02 -64.09
CA SER A 2 54.80 6.64 -65.01
C SER A 2 53.37 6.57 -64.42
N GLU A 3 52.42 7.51 -64.59
CA GLU A 3 52.13 8.47 -65.70
C GLU A 3 51.43 7.86 -66.94
N ILE A 4 50.69 8.73 -67.67
CA ILE A 4 49.96 8.56 -68.95
C ILE A 4 48.60 7.84 -68.81
N ALA A 5 47.47 8.25 -69.40
CA ALA A 5 46.91 9.52 -69.95
C ALA A 5 45.38 9.27 -70.22
N ARG A 6 44.51 10.06 -70.88
CA ARG A 6 44.52 11.26 -71.76
C ARG A 6 43.24 12.10 -71.47
N ARG A 7 43.32 13.44 -71.29
CA ARG A 7 42.94 14.55 -72.23
C ARG A 7 41.45 14.69 -72.65
N ARG A 8 40.89 15.87 -73.02
CA ARG A 8 41.04 17.32 -72.66
C ARG A 8 40.10 18.19 -73.53
N SER A 9 39.28 19.09 -72.95
CA SER A 9 38.64 20.29 -73.58
C SER A 9 37.99 21.14 -72.45
N VAL A 10 38.35 22.39 -72.10
CA VAL A 10 38.29 23.69 -72.85
C VAL A 10 36.81 24.11 -73.09
N LEU A 11 36.25 25.23 -72.57
CA LEU A 11 36.68 26.42 -71.78
C LEU A 11 36.03 26.44 -70.33
N GLN A 12 36.13 27.38 -69.35
CA GLN A 12 36.55 28.81 -69.16
C GLN A 12 35.53 29.91 -69.59
N SER A 13 35.19 30.99 -68.85
CA SER A 13 35.23 31.39 -67.40
C SER A 13 34.35 32.65 -67.13
N SER A 14 34.21 33.09 -65.86
CA SER A 14 33.78 34.46 -65.41
C SER A 14 32.30 34.87 -65.68
N GLN A 15 31.63 35.82 -64.98
CA GLN A 15 32.02 36.65 -63.81
C GLN A 15 30.81 37.06 -62.92
N GLU A 16 31.16 37.68 -61.78
CA GLU A 16 30.45 38.24 -60.60
C GLU A 16 29.21 39.18 -60.74
N ASN A 17 28.61 39.46 -59.56
CA ASN A 17 28.09 40.75 -59.02
C ASN A 17 26.59 41.12 -59.03
N GLY A 18 26.19 41.88 -57.99
CA GLY A 18 24.85 42.48 -57.73
C GLY A 18 23.90 41.60 -56.90
N ARG A 19 23.62 41.75 -55.60
CA ARG A 19 23.69 42.84 -54.57
C ARG A 19 22.41 43.70 -54.45
N THR A 20 22.00 43.99 -53.20
CA THR A 20 20.78 44.71 -52.72
C THR A 20 19.45 43.90 -52.74
N GLY A 21 18.49 44.10 -51.81
CA GLY A 21 18.62 44.82 -50.53
C GLY A 21 17.31 45.07 -49.73
N ILE A 22 17.17 44.41 -48.56
CA ILE A 22 16.38 44.79 -47.36
C ILE A 22 14.82 44.93 -47.51
N PRO A 23 13.99 45.10 -46.44
CA PRO A 23 12.74 44.33 -46.30
C PRO A 23 11.48 45.16 -45.93
N MET A 24 10.38 44.49 -45.54
CA MET A 24 9.29 44.82 -44.58
C MET A 24 8.07 43.92 -44.91
N ALA A 25 6.99 43.77 -44.13
CA ALA A 25 6.70 43.70 -42.70
C ALA A 25 5.15 43.56 -42.59
N VAL A 26 4.68 42.84 -41.57
CA VAL A 26 3.28 42.56 -41.15
C VAL A 26 2.52 43.84 -40.64
N PRO A 27 1.22 43.85 -40.19
CA PRO A 27 0.18 42.80 -40.09
C PRO A 27 -1.27 43.16 -40.63
N PRO A 28 -2.42 43.24 -39.86
CA PRO A 28 -3.52 42.24 -39.93
C PRO A 28 -5.00 42.78 -40.01
N SER A 29 -6.03 41.89 -40.07
CA SER A 29 -7.25 41.85 -39.18
C SER A 29 -8.55 41.20 -39.76
N ALA A 30 -9.56 40.96 -38.89
CA ALA A 30 -11.00 40.61 -39.11
C ALA A 30 -11.36 39.14 -39.52
N MET A 31 -12.22 38.35 -38.83
CA MET A 31 -13.68 38.43 -38.45
C MET A 31 -14.66 38.11 -39.63
N LYS A 32 -15.87 37.50 -39.54
CA LYS A 32 -16.81 36.81 -38.57
C LYS A 32 -17.82 35.98 -39.46
N LYS A 33 -18.72 35.03 -39.12
CA LYS A 33 -19.49 34.45 -37.96
C LYS A 33 -19.54 32.89 -38.12
N SER A 34 -20.04 31.97 -37.26
CA SER A 34 -20.78 31.94 -35.96
C SER A 34 -22.33 31.73 -35.95
N THR A 35 -22.83 30.48 -36.05
CA THR A 35 -24.18 30.00 -35.61
C THR A 35 -24.19 28.49 -35.23
N GLN A 36 -25.13 27.91 -34.45
CA GLN A 36 -25.67 28.25 -33.12
C GLN A 36 -26.48 27.05 -32.51
N ASN A 37 -26.85 27.13 -31.21
CA ASN A 37 -27.94 26.42 -30.47
C ASN A 37 -27.60 25.10 -29.71
N LYS A 38 -28.08 24.85 -28.46
CA LYS A 38 -28.72 25.73 -27.43
C LYS A 38 -28.90 25.04 -26.04
N ARG A 39 -29.01 25.86 -24.97
CA ARG A 39 -29.72 25.63 -23.66
C ARG A 39 -29.10 24.61 -22.66
N LEU A 40 -29.21 24.76 -21.32
CA LEU A 40 -29.58 25.91 -20.44
C LEU A 40 -29.00 25.73 -18.99
N SER A 41 -29.33 26.61 -18.04
CA SER A 41 -28.67 26.79 -16.71
C SER A 41 -29.66 27.11 -15.57
N VAL A 42 -29.16 27.52 -14.37
CA VAL A 42 -29.89 28.09 -13.17
C VAL A 42 -30.46 27.04 -12.19
N ALA A 43 -30.34 27.07 -10.84
CA ALA A 43 -29.53 27.83 -9.85
C ALA A 43 -29.45 27.09 -8.46
N GLY A 44 -28.81 27.70 -7.42
CA GLY A 44 -28.68 27.19 -6.02
C GLY A 44 -29.79 27.70 -5.06
N PRO A 45 -29.55 27.99 -3.73
CA PRO A 45 -28.27 28.08 -2.99
C PRO A 45 -28.24 27.57 -1.50
N ALA A 46 -27.10 27.77 -0.80
CA ALA A 46 -26.88 27.90 0.66
C ALA A 46 -27.13 26.67 1.61
N ALA A 47 -26.38 26.40 2.70
CA ALA A 47 -25.13 26.91 3.34
C ALA A 47 -24.63 25.83 4.37
N ARG A 48 -23.52 25.87 5.13
CA ARG A 48 -22.47 26.87 5.51
C ARG A 48 -21.07 26.34 5.06
N GLY A 49 -19.87 26.45 5.67
CA GLY A 49 -19.30 26.91 6.98
C GLY A 49 -18.70 25.74 7.80
N VAL A 50 -17.55 25.82 8.52
CA VAL A 50 -16.55 26.90 8.80
C VAL A 50 -15.13 26.29 9.00
N TYR A 51 -14.06 27.09 8.86
CA TYR A 51 -12.60 26.83 9.07
C TYR A 51 -12.01 27.92 10.00
N PRO A 52 -10.71 27.96 10.44
CA PRO A 52 -9.65 26.96 10.73
C PRO A 52 -9.14 27.20 12.21
N PRO A 53 -7.84 27.23 12.65
CA PRO A 53 -6.55 26.67 12.16
C PRO A 53 -5.62 25.97 13.22
N ALA A 54 -4.62 25.25 12.69
CA ALA A 54 -3.19 25.13 13.09
C ALA A 54 -2.68 24.76 14.53
N ALA A 55 -1.54 24.02 14.49
CA ALA A 55 -0.35 24.07 15.37
C ALA A 55 -0.11 23.01 16.49
N LEU A 56 1.03 22.31 16.32
CA LEU A 56 1.98 21.76 17.32
C LEU A 56 1.66 20.52 18.20
N ALA A 57 2.72 19.69 18.30
CA ALA A 57 3.10 18.75 19.37
C ALA A 57 2.39 17.37 19.56
N VAL A 58 3.22 16.31 19.42
CA VAL A 58 3.18 14.99 20.12
C VAL A 58 3.30 15.16 21.65
N PRO A 59 3.09 14.14 22.53
CA PRO A 59 3.00 12.66 22.33
C PRO A 59 1.66 12.02 22.84
N SER A 60 1.13 10.90 22.32
CA SER A 60 1.56 9.47 22.28
C SER A 60 0.90 8.56 23.36
N THR A 61 1.11 7.23 23.24
CA THR A 61 0.80 6.15 24.22
C THR A 61 -0.66 5.85 24.61
N ASN A 62 -1.24 4.86 23.90
CA ASN A 62 -1.83 3.61 24.43
C ASN A 62 -1.48 3.25 25.90
N PRO A 63 -2.30 2.48 26.66
CA PRO A 63 -2.82 1.16 26.22
C PRO A 63 -4.14 0.64 26.88
N ARG A 64 -4.38 -0.68 26.77
CA ARG A 64 -5.23 -1.58 27.60
C ARG A 64 -6.74 -1.63 27.27
N GLN A 65 -7.26 -2.78 26.81
CA GLN A 65 -7.70 -4.02 27.53
C GLN A 65 -9.17 -3.94 27.99
N SER A 66 -10.14 -4.63 27.37
CA SER A 66 -10.47 -6.08 27.43
C SER A 66 -11.39 -6.44 28.61
N LEU A 67 -12.32 -7.41 28.45
CA LEU A 67 -12.75 -8.43 29.46
C LEU A 67 -14.00 -9.25 28.98
N TYR A 68 -13.81 -10.52 28.59
CA TYR A 68 -14.74 -11.69 28.73
C TYR A 68 -16.22 -11.62 28.17
N ARG A 69 -17.04 -12.69 28.11
CA ARG A 69 -17.00 -14.05 28.74
C ARG A 69 -17.60 -15.18 27.87
N SER A 70 -17.31 -16.42 28.28
CA SER A 70 -17.54 -17.77 27.69
C SER A 70 -18.97 -18.34 27.66
N GLN A 71 -19.21 -19.33 26.77
CA GLN A 71 -19.74 -20.72 26.99
C GLN A 71 -20.24 -21.33 25.64
N ASN A 72 -20.36 -22.65 25.36
CA ASN A 72 -19.96 -23.89 26.07
C ASN A 72 -19.87 -25.13 25.13
N LEU A 73 -19.01 -26.11 25.49
CA LEU A 73 -19.11 -27.59 25.36
C LEU A 73 -19.26 -28.33 23.99
N ASN A 74 -18.84 -29.62 24.01
CA ASN A 74 -18.75 -30.62 22.93
C ASN A 74 -19.76 -31.78 23.12
N PRO A 75 -20.05 -32.57 22.05
CA PRO A 75 -20.15 -34.03 22.20
C PRO A 75 -19.36 -34.85 21.14
N LEU A 76 -19.45 -36.18 21.21
CA LEU A 76 -18.44 -37.17 20.79
C LEU A 76 -18.67 -37.92 19.45
N LEU A 77 -17.59 -38.57 18.98
CA LEU A 77 -17.51 -39.86 18.24
C LEU A 77 -17.98 -39.98 16.76
N ALA A 78 -17.02 -40.27 15.87
CA ALA A 78 -17.18 -41.26 14.79
C ALA A 78 -15.82 -41.81 14.29
N SER A 79 -15.77 -43.09 13.93
CA SER A 79 -14.57 -43.86 13.58
C SER A 79 -14.12 -43.76 12.12
N ALA A 80 -12.83 -43.96 11.86
CA ALA A 80 -12.30 -44.42 10.57
C ALA A 80 -11.13 -45.40 10.80
N SER A 81 -10.95 -46.42 9.94
CA SER A 81 -9.92 -47.44 10.13
C SER A 81 -9.41 -48.08 8.82
N LYS A 82 -8.10 -48.35 8.77
CA LYS A 82 -7.34 -49.34 7.95
C LYS A 82 -5.84 -49.09 8.22
N HIS A 83 -5.10 -49.97 8.90
CA HIS A 83 -4.59 -51.28 8.50
C HIS A 83 -3.49 -51.27 7.41
N SER A 84 -2.24 -51.37 7.86
CA SER A 84 -1.22 -52.22 7.23
C SER A 84 -0.36 -52.90 8.32
N ARG A 85 0.45 -53.89 7.94
CA ARG A 85 1.23 -54.85 8.75
C ARG A 85 2.64 -54.96 8.07
N THR A 86 3.78 -55.37 8.66
CA THR A 86 4.10 -56.07 9.93
C THR A 86 5.55 -55.66 10.43
N PRO A 87 6.45 -56.42 11.10
CA PRO A 87 6.86 -56.10 12.48
C PRO A 87 8.41 -56.04 12.72
N LEU A 88 8.85 -56.15 14.00
CA LEU A 88 10.23 -56.39 14.50
C LEU A 88 11.21 -55.17 14.43
N GLN A 89 12.12 -54.95 15.38
CA GLN A 89 12.16 -55.38 16.80
C GLN A 89 13.01 -54.41 17.66
N SER A 90 12.91 -54.60 18.99
CA SER A 90 13.76 -54.07 20.06
C SER A 90 15.24 -53.84 19.71
N SER A 91 15.70 -52.59 19.75
CA SER A 91 17.13 -52.24 19.80
C SER A 91 17.54 -51.84 21.22
N VAL A 92 18.22 -52.75 21.93
CA VAL A 92 18.82 -52.47 23.25
C VAL A 92 19.96 -51.45 23.10
N ARG A 93 19.94 -50.39 23.93
CA ARG A 93 21.04 -49.41 23.95
C ARG A 93 22.32 -50.04 24.50
N ARG A 94 23.39 -50.06 23.71
CA ARG A 94 24.72 -50.51 24.13
C ARG A 94 25.41 -49.39 24.93
N GLY A 95 25.62 -49.60 26.23
CA GLY A 95 26.34 -48.64 27.07
C GLY A 95 27.86 -48.72 26.86
N SER A 96 28.53 -47.58 26.81
CA SER A 96 29.99 -47.49 26.96
C SER A 96 30.33 -47.34 28.44
N LEU A 97 31.27 -48.13 28.94
CA LEU A 97 31.85 -47.96 30.27
C LEU A 97 33.28 -47.44 30.11
N TRP A 98 33.55 -46.23 30.59
CA TRP A 98 34.78 -45.80 31.28
C TRP A 98 34.57 -44.34 31.74
N GLY A 99 34.71 -44.07 33.04
CA GLY A 99 34.46 -42.74 33.64
C GLY A 99 34.05 -42.89 35.11
N GLY A 100 34.92 -42.48 36.03
CA GLY A 100 34.83 -42.88 37.44
C GLY A 100 33.69 -42.24 38.25
N GLY A 101 33.20 -42.99 39.24
CA GLY A 101 32.30 -42.54 40.29
C GLY A 101 32.16 -43.61 41.36
N ALA A 102 32.54 -43.30 42.61
CA ALA A 102 32.60 -44.29 43.69
C ALA A 102 31.19 -44.61 44.23
N GLY A 103 30.68 -45.80 43.91
CA GLY A 103 29.47 -46.37 44.49
C GLY A 103 29.71 -47.83 44.88
N ALA A 104 29.40 -48.19 46.13
CA ALA A 104 29.67 -49.53 46.65
C ALA A 104 28.70 -50.57 46.05
N LEU A 105 29.10 -51.20 44.95
CA LEU A 105 28.39 -52.33 44.36
C LEU A 105 28.69 -53.61 45.13
N GLN A 106 27.64 -54.34 45.50
CA GLN A 106 27.74 -55.71 46.01
C GLN A 106 28.40 -56.62 44.95
N PRO A 107 29.14 -57.66 45.35
CA PRO A 107 29.78 -58.56 44.40
C PRO A 107 28.73 -59.28 43.56
N ALA A 108 28.59 -58.87 42.30
CA ALA A 108 27.71 -59.53 41.35
C ALA A 108 28.18 -60.97 41.16
N ALA A 109 27.36 -61.94 41.59
CA ALA A 109 27.65 -63.34 41.41
C ALA A 109 27.84 -63.64 39.91
N ILE A 110 29.03 -64.12 39.55
CA ILE A 110 29.35 -64.49 38.17
C ILE A 110 28.40 -65.61 37.76
N GLN A 111 27.38 -65.28 36.96
CA GLN A 111 26.53 -66.29 36.34
C GLN A 111 27.41 -67.15 35.44
N THR A 112 27.58 -68.42 35.82
CA THR A 112 28.44 -69.35 35.10
C THR A 112 27.86 -69.62 33.72
N LEU A 113 28.45 -68.97 32.71
CA LEU A 113 28.00 -69.06 31.33
C LEU A 113 28.06 -70.53 30.89
N LYS A 114 26.88 -71.15 30.70
CA LYS A 114 26.76 -72.55 30.29
C LYS A 114 27.29 -72.72 28.87
N ASP A 115 28.03 -73.80 28.62
CA ASP A 115 28.50 -74.08 27.26
C ASP A 115 27.32 -74.41 26.35
N SER A 116 27.21 -73.68 25.24
CA SER A 116 26.16 -73.82 24.23
C SER A 116 26.51 -74.84 23.15
N ARG A 117 27.77 -75.30 23.09
CA ARG A 117 28.23 -76.26 22.08
C ARG A 117 27.73 -77.66 22.42
N PRO A 118 27.31 -78.46 21.42
CA PRO A 118 26.86 -79.84 21.64
C PRO A 118 28.06 -80.79 21.85
N LEU A 119 28.88 -80.54 22.87
CA LEU A 119 30.14 -81.26 23.12
C LEU A 119 29.98 -82.78 23.26
N ARG A 120 28.80 -83.26 23.69
CA ARG A 120 28.48 -84.69 23.80
C ARG A 120 28.00 -85.33 22.49
N ASP A 121 27.76 -84.56 21.43
CA ASP A 121 27.36 -85.12 20.15
C ASP A 121 28.55 -85.75 19.39
N ARG A 122 28.34 -86.96 18.86
CA ARG A 122 29.40 -87.76 18.24
C ARG A 122 29.79 -87.28 16.84
N GLN A 123 28.89 -86.64 16.11
CA GLN A 123 29.22 -86.03 14.82
C GLN A 123 30.01 -84.74 15.05
N TYR A 124 29.57 -83.90 16.01
CA TYR A 124 30.26 -82.67 16.41
C TYR A 124 31.67 -82.95 16.94
N GLN A 125 31.87 -83.94 17.82
CA GLN A 125 33.21 -84.40 18.26
C GLN A 125 34.08 -84.92 17.11
N THR A 126 33.47 -85.48 16.05
CA THR A 126 34.22 -85.96 14.89
C THR A 126 34.68 -84.80 14.02
N LYS A 127 33.81 -83.81 13.78
CA LYS A 127 34.20 -82.56 13.14
C LYS A 127 35.27 -81.81 13.95
N MET A 128 35.11 -81.65 15.26
CA MET A 128 36.11 -80.97 16.11
C MET A 128 37.49 -81.61 16.00
N ARG A 129 37.59 -82.94 15.96
CA ARG A 129 38.88 -83.64 15.76
C ARG A 129 39.48 -83.39 14.37
N GLN A 130 38.66 -83.41 13.32
CA GLN A 130 39.10 -83.07 11.95
C GLN A 130 39.58 -81.62 11.85
N ASP A 131 38.82 -80.67 12.41
CA ASP A 131 39.14 -79.23 12.44
C ASP A 131 40.46 -78.95 13.17
N VAL A 132 40.76 -79.71 14.24
CA VAL A 132 42.00 -79.62 15.04
C VAL A 132 43.20 -80.26 14.33
N VAL A 133 43.07 -81.52 13.87
CA VAL A 133 44.16 -82.21 13.17
C VAL A 133 44.54 -81.49 11.87
N GLY A 134 43.55 -81.08 11.07
CA GLY A 134 43.81 -80.37 9.82
C GLY A 134 44.44 -78.97 10.02
N TRP A 135 44.22 -78.34 11.18
CA TRP A 135 44.95 -77.11 11.53
C TRP A 135 46.40 -77.39 11.92
N LEU A 136 46.61 -78.30 12.87
CA LEU A 136 47.96 -78.63 13.34
C LEU A 136 48.85 -79.11 12.18
N GLN A 137 48.31 -79.94 11.29
CA GLN A 137 49.00 -80.38 10.08
C GLN A 137 49.29 -79.24 9.08
N SER A 138 48.42 -78.22 8.97
CA SER A 138 48.69 -77.04 8.13
C SER A 138 49.66 -76.04 8.76
N THR A 139 50.03 -76.22 10.03
CA THR A 139 51.10 -75.48 10.71
C THR A 139 52.35 -76.33 10.97
N GLU A 140 52.55 -77.39 10.17
CA GLU A 140 53.69 -78.33 10.24
C GLU A 140 53.82 -79.15 11.55
N TYR A 141 52.78 -79.20 12.39
CA TYR A 141 52.75 -80.02 13.60
C TYR A 141 52.30 -81.45 13.28
N ASP A 142 53.19 -82.42 13.46
CA ASP A 142 52.90 -83.85 13.24
C ASP A 142 51.88 -84.37 14.27
N ILE A 143 50.70 -84.77 13.77
CA ILE A 143 49.63 -85.38 14.55
C ILE A 143 48.72 -86.24 13.68
N SER A 144 48.22 -87.35 14.24
CA SER A 144 47.24 -88.21 13.58
C SER A 144 45.85 -88.12 14.23
N MET A 145 44.82 -88.50 13.46
CA MET A 145 43.45 -88.67 13.99
C MET A 145 43.35 -89.75 15.09
N GLN A 146 44.31 -90.69 15.18
CA GLN A 146 44.38 -91.69 16.25
C GLN A 146 45.04 -91.13 17.52
N THR A 147 45.98 -90.19 17.38
CA THR A 147 46.61 -89.47 18.50
C THR A 147 45.54 -88.74 19.32
N LEU A 148 44.60 -88.04 18.67
CA LEU A 148 43.45 -87.42 19.36
C LEU A 148 42.39 -88.44 19.86
N ALA A 149 42.44 -89.72 19.48
CA ALA A 149 41.50 -90.72 19.96
C ALA A 149 41.94 -91.34 21.30
N ASN A 150 43.26 -91.49 21.51
CA ASN A 150 43.87 -92.14 22.68
C ASN A 150 44.87 -91.21 23.41
N ILE A 151 44.60 -89.90 23.40
CA ILE A 151 45.54 -88.86 23.81
C ILE A 151 46.02 -88.98 25.26
N THR A 152 47.33 -88.89 25.47
CA THR A 152 47.96 -88.82 26.79
C THR A 152 48.02 -87.39 27.34
N GLY A 153 48.21 -87.25 28.66
CA GLY A 153 48.40 -85.93 29.29
C GLY A 153 49.62 -85.16 28.76
N LYS A 154 50.68 -85.87 28.31
CA LYS A 154 51.87 -85.25 27.71
C LYS A 154 51.58 -84.69 26.31
N GLU A 155 50.93 -85.46 25.45
CA GLU A 155 50.51 -85.00 24.12
C GLU A 155 49.52 -83.84 24.24
N TYR A 156 48.59 -83.91 25.20
CA TYR A 156 47.66 -82.81 25.47
C TYR A 156 48.39 -81.53 25.94
N ARG A 157 49.38 -81.62 26.85
CA ARG A 157 50.25 -80.49 27.23
C ARG A 157 50.94 -79.91 25.99
N ASN A 158 51.60 -80.75 25.19
CA ASN A 158 52.34 -80.32 24.01
C ASN A 158 51.44 -79.59 22.99
N ILE A 159 50.26 -80.12 22.69
CA ILE A 159 49.32 -79.49 21.74
C ILE A 159 48.79 -78.17 22.29
N VAL A 160 48.44 -78.10 23.58
CA VAL A 160 47.98 -76.84 24.20
C VAL A 160 49.09 -75.79 24.20
N GLN A 161 50.31 -76.13 24.63
CA GLN A 161 51.44 -75.19 24.65
C GLN A 161 51.78 -74.68 23.24
N TYR A 162 51.74 -75.56 22.23
CA TYR A 162 51.93 -75.19 20.83
C TYR A 162 50.83 -74.23 20.32
N LEU A 163 49.56 -74.55 20.54
CA LEU A 163 48.43 -73.67 20.18
C LEU A 163 48.49 -72.32 20.91
N PHE A 164 48.94 -72.29 22.18
CA PHE A 164 49.18 -71.05 22.91
C PHE A 164 50.31 -70.23 22.27
N SER A 165 51.44 -70.85 21.91
CA SER A 165 52.57 -70.13 21.29
C SER A 165 52.22 -69.47 19.95
N MET A 166 51.24 -70.00 19.21
CA MET A 166 50.70 -69.37 17.99
C MET A 166 49.72 -68.22 18.27
N LEU A 167 49.18 -68.11 19.49
CA LEU A 167 48.29 -67.03 19.92
C LEU A 167 49.07 -65.89 20.60
N ASP A 168 49.94 -66.26 21.53
CA ASP A 168 50.80 -65.39 22.33
C ASP A 168 52.19 -66.04 22.45
N PRO A 169 53.14 -65.68 21.56
CA PRO A 169 54.53 -66.16 21.64
C PRO A 169 55.26 -65.72 22.92
N GLY A 170 54.74 -64.74 23.65
CA GLY A 170 55.30 -64.23 24.90
C GLY A 170 54.80 -64.95 26.16
N TYR A 171 53.84 -65.88 26.05
CA TYR A 171 53.21 -66.51 27.21
C TYR A 171 54.19 -67.45 27.96
N PRO A 172 54.53 -67.16 29.23
CA PRO A 172 55.53 -67.91 29.97
C PRO A 172 54.92 -69.17 30.63
N PHE A 173 54.96 -70.30 29.92
CA PHE A 173 54.85 -71.61 30.57
C PHE A 173 56.14 -71.92 31.33
N ASP A 174 56.03 -72.35 32.58
CA ASP A 174 57.17 -72.80 33.38
C ASP A 174 57.48 -74.28 33.08
N PRO A 175 58.67 -74.62 32.54
CA PRO A 175 59.06 -76.01 32.27
C PRO A 175 59.06 -76.92 33.51
N GLN A 176 59.23 -76.36 34.72
CA GLN A 176 59.22 -77.09 35.99
C GLN A 176 57.82 -77.18 36.62
N ALA A 177 56.88 -76.35 36.19
CA ALA A 177 55.52 -76.36 36.71
C ALA A 177 54.73 -77.59 36.24
N ARG A 178 53.78 -77.98 37.10
CA ARG A 178 52.73 -78.95 36.77
C ARG A 178 51.71 -78.31 35.84
N PHE A 179 51.43 -78.97 34.72
CA PHE A 179 50.49 -78.45 33.74
C PHE A 179 49.06 -78.32 34.31
N GLU A 180 48.68 -79.14 35.30
CA GLU A 180 47.38 -79.01 35.96
C GLU A 180 47.22 -77.68 36.71
N ASP A 181 48.30 -77.15 37.27
CA ASP A 181 48.32 -75.88 37.98
C ASP A 181 48.39 -74.69 36.99
N GLU A 182 49.05 -74.85 35.84
CA GLU A 182 49.15 -73.83 34.77
C GLU A 182 47.88 -73.69 33.91
N PHE A 183 47.20 -74.80 33.60
CA PHE A 183 46.20 -74.87 32.53
C PHE A 183 44.99 -73.95 32.73
N ILE A 184 44.49 -73.84 33.96
CA ILE A 184 43.36 -72.95 34.28
C ILE A 184 43.77 -71.47 34.27
N PRO A 185 44.90 -71.04 34.89
CA PRO A 185 45.48 -69.71 34.66
C PRO A 185 45.67 -69.35 33.18
N ALA A 186 46.23 -70.26 32.38
CA ALA A 186 46.47 -70.05 30.95
C ALA A 186 45.16 -69.80 30.18
N LEU A 187 44.14 -70.64 30.40
CA LEU A 187 42.81 -70.43 29.79
C LEU A 187 42.09 -69.17 30.30
N LYS A 188 42.36 -68.71 31.53
CA LYS A 188 41.87 -67.42 32.04
C LYS A 188 42.57 -66.23 31.35
N CYS A 189 43.86 -66.35 31.05
CA CYS A 189 44.62 -65.32 30.34
C CYS A 189 44.02 -65.07 28.94
N LEU A 190 43.79 -66.13 28.16
CA LEU A 190 43.09 -66.08 26.88
C LEU A 190 41.57 -65.81 27.00
N ARG A 191 41.04 -65.60 28.20
CA ARG A 191 39.61 -65.34 28.50
C ARG A 191 38.65 -66.39 27.93
N TYR A 192 39.04 -67.67 27.97
CA TYR A 192 38.19 -68.78 27.49
C TYR A 192 36.81 -68.75 28.16
N PRO A 193 35.68 -68.70 27.42
CA PRO A 193 34.36 -68.44 28.02
C PRO A 193 33.88 -69.48 29.04
N PHE A 194 34.43 -70.70 28.99
CA PHE A 194 33.90 -71.85 29.74
C PHE A 194 34.89 -72.44 30.76
N VAL A 195 35.90 -71.67 31.21
CA VAL A 195 36.89 -72.11 32.23
C VAL A 195 36.23 -72.75 33.45
N GLY A 196 35.13 -72.17 33.96
CA GLY A 196 34.41 -72.68 35.14
C GLY A 196 33.72 -74.05 34.96
N GLN A 197 33.79 -74.65 33.77
CA GLN A 197 33.30 -76.00 33.46
C GLN A 197 34.44 -77.00 33.20
N VAL A 198 35.70 -76.65 33.51
CA VAL A 198 36.89 -77.48 33.29
C VAL A 198 37.60 -77.75 34.62
N ASP A 199 37.80 -79.03 34.97
CA ASP A 199 38.56 -79.46 36.15
C ASP A 199 40.01 -79.86 35.75
N PRO A 200 41.07 -79.27 36.34
CA PRO A 200 42.46 -79.68 36.13
C PRO A 200 42.72 -81.18 36.24
N LYS A 201 42.01 -81.89 37.13
CA LYS A 201 42.21 -83.33 37.38
C LYS A 201 41.97 -84.20 36.14
N TRP A 202 41.21 -83.69 35.17
CA TRP A 202 40.97 -84.36 33.89
C TRP A 202 42.25 -84.54 33.05
N LEU A 203 43.26 -83.69 33.25
CA LEU A 203 44.53 -83.73 32.50
C LEU A 203 45.38 -84.97 32.79
N ALA A 204 45.14 -85.66 33.90
CA ALA A 204 45.77 -86.95 34.19
C ALA A 204 45.24 -88.10 33.31
N ALA A 205 44.02 -87.98 32.77
CA ALA A 205 43.37 -88.97 31.90
C ALA A 205 42.46 -88.30 30.86
N PRO A 206 43.02 -87.50 29.93
CA PRO A 206 42.25 -86.55 29.12
C PRO A 206 41.35 -87.23 28.07
N ALA A 207 41.70 -88.44 27.64
CA ALA A 207 40.87 -89.26 26.75
C ALA A 207 39.65 -89.93 27.44
N SER A 208 39.43 -89.72 28.74
CA SER A 208 38.32 -90.36 29.47
C SER A 208 36.95 -89.83 29.03
N MET A 209 35.96 -90.74 28.92
CA MET A 209 34.62 -90.50 28.36
C MET A 209 33.87 -89.28 28.92
N HIS A 210 34.15 -88.88 30.16
CA HIS A 210 33.49 -87.75 30.82
C HIS A 210 34.23 -86.41 30.67
N SER A 211 35.55 -86.42 30.46
CA SER A 211 36.36 -85.20 30.34
C SER A 211 36.70 -84.84 28.90
N TRP A 212 36.91 -85.84 28.04
CA TRP A 212 37.32 -85.65 26.66
C TRP A 212 36.39 -84.70 25.86
N PRO A 213 35.05 -84.73 26.00
CA PRO A 213 34.16 -83.76 25.36
C PRO A 213 34.53 -82.30 25.65
N SER A 214 34.90 -81.99 26.90
CA SER A 214 35.27 -80.65 27.35
C SER A 214 36.69 -80.27 26.93
N LEU A 215 37.65 -81.20 27.05
CA LEU A 215 39.05 -80.97 26.70
C LEU A 215 39.28 -80.86 25.18
N LEU A 216 38.56 -81.65 24.37
CA LEU A 216 38.48 -81.47 22.92
C LEU A 216 37.80 -80.13 22.56
N GLY A 217 36.78 -79.72 23.33
CA GLY A 217 36.17 -78.39 23.21
C GLY A 217 37.14 -77.25 23.49
N VAL A 218 38.11 -77.42 24.40
CA VAL A 218 39.20 -76.46 24.62
C VAL A 218 40.16 -76.43 23.41
N LEU A 219 40.64 -77.59 22.95
CA LEU A 219 41.53 -77.68 21.79
C LEU A 219 40.92 -77.08 20.52
N HIS A 220 39.65 -77.39 20.25
CA HIS A 220 38.91 -76.84 19.10
C HIS A 220 38.77 -75.33 19.19
N TRP A 221 38.46 -74.80 20.38
CA TRP A 221 38.39 -73.35 20.58
C TRP A 221 39.75 -72.67 20.38
N LEU A 222 40.83 -73.23 20.93
CA LEU A 222 42.19 -72.71 20.73
C LEU A 222 42.56 -72.68 19.23
N VAL A 223 42.25 -73.73 18.48
CA VAL A 223 42.43 -73.80 17.02
C VAL A 223 41.61 -72.74 16.28
N VAL A 224 40.36 -72.51 16.68
CA VAL A 224 39.52 -71.44 16.10
C VAL A 224 40.07 -70.05 16.43
N MET A 225 40.64 -69.84 17.63
CA MET A 225 41.34 -68.60 17.96
C MET A 225 42.63 -68.44 17.13
N CYS A 226 43.40 -69.51 16.89
CA CYS A 226 44.62 -69.45 16.05
C CYS A 226 44.27 -69.02 14.63
N LYS A 227 43.25 -69.64 14.03
CA LYS A 227 42.70 -69.28 12.72
C LYS A 227 42.20 -67.83 12.69
N GLY A 228 41.50 -67.39 13.73
CA GLY A 228 41.03 -66.01 13.87
C GLY A 228 42.17 -64.99 13.98
N ARG A 229 43.24 -65.30 14.73
CA ARG A 229 44.43 -64.46 14.83
C ARG A 229 45.14 -64.36 13.49
N LEU A 230 45.43 -65.48 12.82
CA LEU A 230 46.10 -65.47 11.52
C LEU A 230 45.31 -64.66 10.50
N HIS A 231 44.02 -64.95 10.33
CA HIS A 231 43.16 -64.23 9.40
C HIS A 231 43.09 -62.73 9.71
N TYR A 232 43.09 -62.33 10.99
CA TYR A 232 43.16 -60.92 11.36
C TYR A 232 44.51 -60.29 10.97
N MET A 233 45.65 -60.94 11.22
CA MET A 233 46.97 -60.44 10.78
C MET A 233 47.06 -60.31 9.24
N GLU A 234 46.46 -61.24 8.50
CA GLU A 234 46.42 -61.26 7.03
C GLU A 234 45.35 -60.31 6.42
N SER A 235 44.47 -59.73 7.22
CA SER A 235 43.29 -58.99 6.72
C SER A 235 43.55 -57.55 6.29
N GLU A 236 44.79 -57.05 6.41
CA GLU A 236 45.16 -55.65 6.17
C GLU A 236 44.31 -54.62 6.96
N HIS A 237 43.62 -55.07 8.02
CA HIS A 237 42.65 -54.25 8.75
C HIS A 237 43.31 -53.01 9.36
N PRO A 238 42.71 -51.79 9.29
CA PRO A 238 43.42 -50.54 9.61
C PRO A 238 44.01 -50.45 11.04
N THR A 239 43.47 -51.21 12.00
CA THR A 239 44.02 -51.30 13.37
C THR A 239 45.36 -52.04 13.48
N LEU A 240 45.82 -52.70 12.41
CA LEU A 240 47.18 -53.27 12.29
C LEU A 240 48.23 -52.18 12.01
N GLN A 241 47.82 -51.02 11.49
CA GLN A 241 48.66 -49.83 11.29
C GLN A 241 49.91 -50.03 10.42
N PHE A 242 49.87 -50.97 9.48
CA PHE A 242 50.95 -51.17 8.50
C PHE A 242 51.07 -49.96 7.56
N SER A 243 52.25 -49.34 7.49
CA SER A 243 52.51 -48.18 6.62
C SER A 243 52.67 -48.55 5.14
N GLY A 244 53.25 -49.72 4.86
CA GLY A 244 53.58 -50.17 3.50
C GLY A 244 52.39 -50.41 2.57
N ILE A 245 51.19 -50.65 3.12
CA ILE A 245 49.95 -50.84 2.33
C ILE A 245 49.23 -49.52 2.02
N ILE A 246 49.67 -48.39 2.59
CA ILE A 246 48.98 -47.11 2.43
C ILE A 246 49.20 -46.60 0.99
N PRO A 247 48.15 -46.23 0.24
CA PRO A 247 48.29 -45.65 -1.09
C PRO A 247 49.05 -44.31 -1.10
N GLU A 248 49.50 -43.87 -2.28
CA GLU A 248 50.12 -42.54 -2.41
C GLU A 248 49.10 -41.40 -2.22
N GLU A 249 47.84 -41.63 -2.63
CA GLU A 249 46.69 -40.77 -2.36
C GLU A 249 45.84 -41.35 -1.21
N PHE A 250 45.81 -40.68 -0.06
CA PHE A 250 45.08 -41.15 1.12
C PHE A 250 44.45 -39.99 1.90
N ASP A 251 43.24 -40.16 2.42
CA ASP A 251 42.55 -39.18 3.29
C ASP A 251 41.84 -39.82 4.49
N ASP A 252 42.02 -41.13 4.69
CA ASP A 252 41.47 -41.86 5.84
C ASP A 252 42.29 -41.55 7.11
N PRO A 253 41.65 -41.13 8.22
CA PRO A 253 42.34 -40.90 9.51
C PRO A 253 43.17 -42.10 10.00
N ASN A 254 42.82 -43.33 9.64
CA ASN A 254 43.59 -44.53 9.99
C ASN A 254 44.92 -44.62 9.22
N HIS A 255 44.98 -44.15 7.96
CA HIS A 255 46.25 -44.04 7.22
C HIS A 255 47.15 -42.95 7.82
N HIS A 256 46.55 -41.82 8.23
CA HIS A 256 47.27 -40.79 8.97
C HIS A 256 47.80 -41.28 10.32
N ALA A 257 47.01 -42.08 11.05
CA ALA A 257 47.43 -42.72 12.30
C ALA A 257 48.56 -43.75 12.07
N ALA A 258 48.45 -44.58 11.04
CA ALA A 258 49.45 -45.60 10.71
C ALA A 258 50.81 -44.99 10.32
N LEU A 259 50.85 -43.97 9.44
CA LEU A 259 52.09 -43.23 9.15
C LEU A 259 52.70 -42.56 10.39
N SER A 260 51.85 -42.04 11.28
CA SER A 260 52.31 -41.42 12.53
C SER A 260 52.87 -42.46 13.50
N PHE A 261 52.24 -43.63 13.60
CA PHE A 261 52.69 -44.75 14.42
C PHE A 261 54.03 -45.30 13.94
N ASP A 262 54.21 -45.46 12.63
CA ASP A 262 55.45 -45.90 11.99
C ASP A 262 56.60 -44.92 12.31
N TYR A 263 56.36 -43.61 12.09
CA TYR A 263 57.29 -42.54 12.48
C TYR A 263 57.64 -42.59 13.98
N PHE A 264 56.64 -42.71 14.87
CA PHE A 264 56.89 -42.76 16.32
C PHE A 264 57.63 -44.03 16.74
N ALA A 265 57.38 -45.17 16.11
CA ALA A 265 58.08 -46.42 16.39
C ALA A 265 59.57 -46.30 16.03
N GLU A 266 59.90 -45.90 14.80
CA GLU A 266 61.29 -45.75 14.35
C GLU A 266 62.05 -44.63 15.08
N ALA A 267 61.36 -43.54 15.46
CA ALA A 267 61.96 -42.47 16.26
C ALA A 267 62.23 -42.96 17.70
N TYR A 268 61.34 -43.77 18.28
CA TYR A 268 61.52 -44.32 19.62
C TYR A 268 62.56 -45.45 19.68
N GLU A 269 62.74 -46.22 18.60
CA GLU A 269 63.88 -47.13 18.44
C GLU A 269 65.20 -46.36 18.35
N ALA A 270 65.26 -45.28 17.57
CA ALA A 270 66.45 -44.43 17.51
C ALA A 270 66.75 -43.75 18.86
N PHE A 271 65.72 -43.37 19.62
CA PHE A 271 65.86 -42.85 20.98
C PHE A 271 66.43 -43.92 21.94
N PHE A 272 65.96 -45.16 21.87
CA PHE A 272 66.56 -46.27 22.65
C PHE A 272 68.00 -46.59 22.22
N ALA A 273 68.37 -46.32 20.97
CA ALA A 273 69.76 -46.38 20.50
C ALA A 273 70.62 -45.18 20.96
N GLY A 274 70.03 -44.18 21.64
CA GLY A 274 70.71 -43.00 22.16
C GLY A 274 70.79 -41.81 21.18
N SER A 275 69.95 -41.78 20.14
CA SER A 275 69.81 -40.62 19.26
C SER A 275 68.76 -39.64 19.79
N ASP A 276 69.11 -38.36 19.87
CA ASP A 276 68.16 -37.24 20.00
C ASP A 276 67.86 -36.56 18.64
N ASP A 277 68.36 -37.12 17.52
CA ASP A 277 68.02 -36.71 16.16
C ASP A 277 67.14 -37.76 15.47
N PHE A 278 66.05 -37.29 14.85
CA PHE A 278 65.02 -38.06 14.14
C PHE A 278 64.74 -37.52 12.71
N ASN A 279 65.65 -36.70 12.17
CA ASN A 279 65.50 -36.02 10.87
C ASN A 279 65.24 -37.00 9.69
N ASP A 280 65.76 -38.23 9.74
CA ASP A 280 65.57 -39.23 8.66
C ASP A 280 64.24 -40.00 8.78
N GLN A 281 63.67 -40.13 9.98
CA GLN A 281 62.28 -40.56 10.19
C GLN A 281 61.32 -39.46 9.72
N GLN A 282 61.57 -38.22 10.13
CA GLN A 282 60.76 -37.05 9.76
C GLN A 282 60.73 -36.87 8.24
N ARG A 283 61.88 -36.93 7.55
CA ARG A 283 61.94 -36.82 6.08
C ARG A 283 61.10 -37.89 5.38
N ARG A 284 61.14 -39.14 5.84
CA ARG A 284 60.35 -40.23 5.23
C ARG A 284 58.84 -40.05 5.45
N MET A 285 58.44 -39.48 6.58
CA MET A 285 57.05 -39.04 6.77
C MET A 285 56.71 -37.88 5.81
N GLU A 286 57.54 -36.84 5.74
CA GLU A 286 57.35 -35.68 4.87
C GLU A 286 57.25 -36.05 3.38
N GLU A 287 58.09 -36.98 2.88
CA GLU A 287 58.02 -37.50 1.51
C GLU A 287 56.67 -38.14 1.18
N ARG A 288 56.05 -38.85 2.14
CA ARG A 288 54.70 -39.43 1.96
C ARG A 288 53.61 -38.35 1.89
N TYR A 289 53.73 -37.27 2.66
CA TYR A 289 52.78 -36.15 2.59
C TYR A 289 53.03 -35.25 1.37
N ALA A 290 54.27 -35.07 0.94
CA ALA A 290 54.61 -34.34 -0.27
C ALA A 290 53.98 -34.99 -1.51
N LYS A 291 54.06 -36.32 -1.63
CA LYS A 291 53.36 -37.09 -2.69
C LYS A 291 51.85 -36.92 -2.65
N LYS A 292 51.22 -36.96 -1.47
CA LYS A 292 49.78 -36.65 -1.32
C LYS A 292 49.46 -35.23 -1.82
N ASN A 293 50.31 -34.26 -1.49
CA ASN A 293 50.09 -32.86 -1.79
C ASN A 293 50.33 -32.50 -3.26
N GLU A 294 51.27 -33.16 -3.97
CA GLU A 294 51.63 -32.86 -5.37
C GLU A 294 50.39 -32.80 -6.29
N ARG A 295 49.48 -33.77 -6.16
CA ARG A 295 48.22 -33.77 -6.91
C ARG A 295 47.25 -32.68 -6.46
N ILE A 296 47.16 -32.43 -5.15
CA ILE A 296 46.29 -31.38 -4.58
C ILE A 296 46.75 -29.99 -5.06
N GLU A 297 48.06 -29.77 -5.16
CA GLU A 297 48.66 -28.54 -5.69
C GLU A 297 48.40 -28.40 -7.20
N ALA A 298 48.55 -29.47 -7.98
CA ALA A 298 48.23 -29.47 -9.41
C ALA A 298 46.74 -29.18 -9.69
N ASP A 299 45.83 -29.86 -8.98
CA ASP A 299 44.38 -29.60 -9.06
C ASP A 299 44.06 -28.15 -8.63
N LEU A 300 44.72 -27.64 -7.59
CA LEU A 300 44.52 -26.28 -7.07
C LEU A 300 45.00 -25.19 -8.05
N GLU A 301 46.12 -25.37 -8.75
CA GLU A 301 46.53 -24.46 -9.84
C GLU A 301 45.60 -24.56 -11.06
N GLU A 302 45.10 -25.74 -11.41
CA GLU A 302 44.11 -25.89 -12.48
C GLU A 302 42.80 -25.15 -12.15
N GLN A 303 42.32 -25.23 -10.90
CA GLN A 303 41.15 -24.48 -10.44
C GLN A 303 41.41 -22.96 -10.36
N LYS A 304 42.62 -22.51 -9.99
CA LYS A 304 43.02 -21.09 -10.08
C LYS A 304 43.00 -20.58 -11.52
N ALA A 305 43.49 -21.36 -12.48
CA ALA A 305 43.46 -21.03 -13.91
C ALA A 305 42.02 -20.94 -14.44
N LYS A 306 41.16 -21.91 -14.09
CA LYS A 306 39.72 -21.87 -14.40
C LYS A 306 39.04 -20.63 -13.81
N LEU A 307 39.27 -20.35 -12.53
CA LEU A 307 38.68 -19.21 -11.81
C LEU A 307 39.14 -17.85 -12.37
N THR A 308 40.39 -17.72 -12.79
CA THR A 308 40.88 -16.48 -13.43
C THR A 308 40.32 -16.31 -14.84
N SER A 309 40.21 -17.38 -15.63
CA SER A 309 39.54 -17.35 -16.94
C SER A 309 38.06 -16.94 -16.82
N VAL A 310 37.30 -17.57 -15.91
CA VAL A 310 35.88 -17.27 -15.70
C VAL A 310 35.66 -15.84 -15.16
N LYS A 311 36.55 -15.34 -14.29
CA LYS A 311 36.53 -13.92 -13.88
C LYS A 311 36.75 -12.96 -15.05
N ALA A 312 37.72 -13.25 -15.91
CA ALA A 312 37.99 -12.42 -17.09
C ALA A 312 36.86 -12.48 -18.15
N GLU A 313 36.12 -13.59 -18.23
CA GLU A 313 34.90 -13.69 -19.04
C GLU A 313 33.74 -12.88 -18.41
N LEU A 314 33.53 -13.01 -17.10
CA LEU A 314 32.53 -12.24 -16.36
C LEU A 314 32.77 -10.73 -16.44
N GLU A 315 34.02 -10.28 -16.35
CA GLU A 315 34.41 -8.87 -16.51
C GLU A 315 34.11 -8.37 -17.93
N LYS A 316 34.37 -9.17 -18.98
CA LYS A 316 33.98 -8.86 -20.36
C LYS A 316 32.47 -8.79 -20.54
N LEU A 317 31.71 -9.67 -19.88
CA LEU A 317 30.24 -9.68 -19.93
C LEU A 317 29.61 -8.51 -19.13
N GLN A 318 30.27 -8.02 -18.08
CA GLN A 318 29.84 -6.85 -17.31
C GLN A 318 30.21 -5.52 -17.96
N SER A 319 31.37 -5.44 -18.62
CA SER A 319 31.83 -4.25 -19.36
C SER A 319 31.20 -4.10 -20.74
N ALA A 320 30.73 -5.21 -21.35
CA ALA A 320 29.88 -5.15 -22.54
C ALA A 320 28.47 -4.62 -22.18
N PRO A 321 27.98 -3.53 -22.81
CA PRO A 321 26.60 -3.11 -22.63
C PRO A 321 25.65 -4.21 -23.10
N ALA A 322 24.59 -4.45 -22.31
CA ALA A 322 23.80 -5.67 -22.36
C ALA A 322 23.36 -6.01 -23.80
N PRO A 323 23.56 -7.25 -24.29
CA PRO A 323 23.21 -7.61 -25.67
C PRO A 323 21.75 -7.33 -26.04
N ILE A 324 20.85 -7.41 -25.05
CA ILE A 324 19.43 -7.08 -25.22
C ILE A 324 19.18 -5.61 -25.57
N ASP A 325 19.96 -4.66 -25.03
CA ASP A 325 19.76 -3.23 -25.30
C ASP A 325 20.14 -2.87 -26.74
N LYS A 326 21.22 -3.48 -27.26
CA LYS A 326 21.60 -3.39 -28.68
C LYS A 326 20.48 -3.93 -29.56
N LEU A 327 20.02 -5.15 -29.28
CA LEU A 327 18.92 -5.80 -30.02
C LEU A 327 17.61 -5.00 -29.94
N LEU A 328 17.31 -4.33 -28.81
CA LEU A 328 16.15 -3.47 -28.65
C LEU A 328 16.27 -2.18 -29.48
N THR A 329 17.45 -1.56 -29.52
CA THR A 329 17.72 -0.42 -30.39
C THR A 329 17.66 -0.79 -31.88
N ASP A 330 18.27 -1.91 -32.28
CA ASP A 330 18.24 -2.40 -33.66
C ASP A 330 16.81 -2.72 -34.10
N ASN A 331 16.04 -3.41 -33.24
CA ASN A 331 14.62 -3.70 -33.48
C ASN A 331 13.77 -2.42 -33.62
N LYS A 332 14.11 -1.35 -32.88
CA LYS A 332 13.46 -0.03 -32.96
C LYS A 332 13.80 0.72 -34.26
N TYR A 333 15.03 0.60 -34.77
CA TYR A 333 15.40 1.11 -36.10
C TYR A 333 14.71 0.32 -37.21
N LEU A 334 14.80 -1.02 -37.19
CA LEU A 334 14.17 -1.90 -38.18
C LEU A 334 12.64 -1.73 -38.27
N LYS A 335 11.94 -1.51 -37.15
CA LYS A 335 10.51 -1.20 -37.14
C LYS A 335 10.19 0.11 -37.86
N ARG A 336 10.94 1.18 -37.57
CA ARG A 336 10.78 2.50 -38.21
C ARG A 336 11.08 2.44 -39.71
N ASP A 337 12.12 1.71 -40.11
CA ASP A 337 12.47 1.60 -41.53
C ASP A 337 11.46 0.75 -42.30
N ARG A 338 10.93 -0.33 -41.69
CA ARG A 338 9.76 -1.05 -42.22
C ARG A 338 8.57 -0.13 -42.45
N GLU A 339 8.26 0.76 -41.51
CA GLU A 339 7.16 1.73 -41.62
C GLU A 339 7.40 2.73 -42.77
N LYS A 340 8.61 3.31 -42.89
CA LYS A 340 9.00 4.17 -44.03
C LYS A 340 8.87 3.43 -45.37
N PHE A 341 9.31 2.18 -45.45
CA PHE A 341 9.21 1.39 -46.68
C PHE A 341 7.74 1.06 -47.03
N GLN A 342 6.89 0.77 -46.04
CA GLN A 342 5.45 0.58 -46.25
C GLN A 342 4.76 1.86 -46.73
N GLU A 343 5.14 3.03 -46.21
CA GLU A 343 4.63 4.32 -46.68
C GLU A 343 5.12 4.65 -48.10
N CYS A 344 6.40 4.41 -48.41
CA CYS A 344 6.93 4.52 -49.77
C CYS A 344 6.18 3.60 -50.74
N MET A 345 5.98 2.32 -50.41
CA MET A 345 5.23 1.39 -51.26
C MET A 345 3.80 1.89 -51.50
N ARG A 346 3.09 2.32 -50.45
CA ARG A 346 1.72 2.87 -50.57
C ARG A 346 1.68 4.12 -51.47
N SER A 347 2.68 4.99 -51.37
CA SER A 347 2.82 6.19 -52.22
C SER A 347 3.06 5.83 -53.69
N TRP A 348 3.98 4.89 -53.95
CA TRP A 348 4.27 4.41 -55.31
C TRP A 348 3.12 3.61 -55.93
N GLU A 349 2.39 2.80 -55.15
CA GLU A 349 1.17 2.11 -55.58
C GLU A 349 0.05 3.10 -55.91
N GLY A 350 -0.15 4.12 -55.07
CA GLY A 350 -1.07 5.22 -55.33
C GLY A 350 -0.73 5.94 -56.63
N ARG A 351 0.53 6.36 -56.81
CA ARG A 351 1.02 7.03 -58.02
C ARG A 351 0.91 6.14 -59.25
N LYS A 352 1.20 4.84 -59.14
CA LYS A 352 0.99 3.83 -60.20
C LYS A 352 -0.48 3.74 -60.59
N LYS A 353 -1.40 3.69 -59.62
CA LYS A 353 -2.85 3.67 -59.88
C LYS A 353 -3.31 4.94 -60.60
N THR A 354 -2.89 6.12 -60.16
CA THR A 354 -3.20 7.40 -60.82
C THR A 354 -2.66 7.47 -62.24
N LEU A 355 -1.43 7.01 -62.48
CA LEU A 355 -0.83 6.94 -63.82
C LEU A 355 -1.60 5.95 -64.73
N ILE A 356 -2.02 4.80 -64.21
CA ILE A 356 -2.85 3.83 -64.97
C ILE A 356 -4.19 4.46 -65.37
N SER A 357 -4.88 5.15 -64.45
CA SER A 357 -6.12 5.86 -64.80
C SER A 357 -5.91 6.99 -65.80
N HIS A 358 -4.80 7.75 -65.70
CA HIS A 358 -4.51 8.83 -66.63
C HIS A 358 -4.13 8.32 -68.03
N ILE A 359 -3.40 7.20 -68.12
CA ILE A 359 -3.15 6.52 -69.40
C ILE A 359 -4.47 5.98 -70.00
N ALA A 360 -5.42 5.54 -69.16
CA ALA A 360 -6.73 5.11 -69.63
C ALA A 360 -7.57 6.28 -70.16
N THR A 361 -7.61 7.44 -69.48
CA THR A 361 -8.30 8.63 -70.01
C THR A 361 -7.65 9.11 -71.30
N LEU A 362 -6.32 9.30 -71.33
CA LEU A 362 -5.61 9.76 -72.53
C LEU A 362 -5.83 8.82 -73.74
N LYS A 363 -5.94 7.51 -73.54
CA LYS A 363 -6.29 6.57 -74.62
C LYS A 363 -7.73 6.76 -75.12
N MET A 364 -8.68 7.02 -74.23
CA MET A 364 -10.06 7.33 -74.59
C MET A 364 -10.15 8.68 -75.33
N ASP A 365 -9.44 9.69 -74.84
CA ASP A 365 -9.34 11.02 -75.44
C ASP A 365 -8.75 10.94 -76.86
N ILE A 366 -7.69 10.14 -77.07
CA ILE A 366 -7.09 9.90 -78.40
C ILE A 366 -8.11 9.26 -79.37
N VAL A 367 -8.88 8.27 -78.91
CA VAL A 367 -9.92 7.62 -79.74
C VAL A 367 -11.05 8.61 -80.08
N GLN A 368 -11.47 9.44 -79.12
CA GLN A 368 -12.48 10.47 -79.36
C GLN A 368 -11.98 11.54 -80.32
N GLN A 369 -10.75 12.04 -80.14
CA GLN A 369 -10.18 13.04 -81.04
C GLN A 369 -9.93 12.50 -82.45
N ALA A 370 -9.55 11.22 -82.60
CA ALA A 370 -9.46 10.58 -83.92
C ALA A 370 -10.84 10.54 -84.62
N SER A 371 -11.90 10.15 -83.92
CA SER A 371 -13.27 10.16 -84.45
C SER A 371 -13.78 11.57 -84.78
N ASN A 372 -13.46 12.56 -83.95
CA ASN A 372 -13.79 13.96 -84.22
C ASN A 372 -13.07 14.48 -85.49
N LEU A 373 -11.79 14.12 -85.66
CA LEU A 373 -10.98 14.50 -86.82
C LEU A 373 -11.50 13.84 -88.11
N GLU A 374 -11.90 12.57 -88.05
CA GLU A 374 -12.55 11.87 -89.16
C GLU A 374 -13.89 12.53 -89.56
N GLN A 375 -14.72 12.91 -88.58
CA GLN A 375 -15.96 13.66 -88.82
C GLN A 375 -15.69 15.06 -89.41
N LEU A 376 -14.71 15.80 -88.88
CA LEU A 376 -14.32 17.12 -89.38
C LEU A 376 -13.75 17.07 -90.80
N ASN A 377 -12.97 16.04 -91.16
CA ASN A 377 -12.50 15.83 -92.52
C ASN A 377 -13.66 15.53 -93.48
N ALA A 378 -14.63 14.70 -93.07
CA ALA A 378 -15.81 14.40 -93.86
C ALA A 378 -16.70 15.64 -94.07
N GLU A 379 -16.84 16.49 -93.04
CA GLU A 379 -17.54 17.77 -93.16
C GLU A 379 -16.75 18.79 -93.99
N GLN A 380 -15.41 18.85 -93.87
CA GLN A 380 -14.57 19.70 -94.71
C GLN A 380 -14.69 19.32 -96.19
N GLU A 381 -14.65 18.03 -96.53
CA GLU A 381 -14.82 17.59 -97.93
C GLU A 381 -16.22 17.97 -98.44
N ARG A 382 -17.27 17.71 -97.64
CA ARG A 382 -18.66 18.12 -97.94
C ARG A 382 -18.77 19.63 -98.19
N LEU A 383 -18.21 20.45 -97.31
CA LEU A 383 -18.22 21.91 -97.45
C LEU A 383 -17.37 22.35 -98.65
N SER A 384 -16.27 21.66 -98.98
CA SER A 384 -15.47 21.95 -100.18
C SER A 384 -16.21 21.62 -101.49
N VAL A 385 -17.17 20.69 -101.47
CA VAL A 385 -18.07 20.43 -102.60
C VAL A 385 -19.12 21.54 -102.68
N VAL A 386 -19.78 21.88 -101.57
CA VAL A 386 -20.79 22.96 -101.54
C VAL A 386 -20.21 24.33 -101.95
N VAL A 387 -19.00 24.67 -101.49
CA VAL A 387 -18.29 25.90 -101.89
C VAL A 387 -17.85 25.87 -103.37
N ARG A 388 -17.65 24.68 -103.95
CA ARG A 388 -17.31 24.49 -105.37
C ARG A 388 -18.54 24.55 -106.28
N GLU A 389 -19.73 24.27 -105.74
CA GLU A 389 -21.03 24.50 -106.37
C GLU A 389 -21.46 25.98 -106.27
N GLN A 390 -21.08 26.66 -105.17
CA GLN A 390 -21.32 28.09 -104.95
C GLN A 390 -20.27 28.97 -105.67
N ASN A 391 -20.57 29.39 -106.89
CA ASN A 391 -19.75 30.34 -107.66
C ASN A 391 -19.75 31.76 -107.05
N ILE A 392 -19.03 31.94 -105.93
CA ILE A 392 -18.87 33.22 -105.22
C ILE A 392 -17.40 33.66 -105.30
N SER A 393 -17.14 34.92 -105.68
CA SER A 393 -15.78 35.45 -105.76
C SER A 393 -15.13 35.58 -104.38
N PRO A 394 -13.81 35.31 -104.21
CA PRO A 394 -13.09 35.62 -102.97
C PRO A 394 -13.23 37.08 -102.53
N GLU A 395 -13.33 38.02 -103.47
CA GLU A 395 -13.55 39.44 -103.21
C GLU A 395 -14.94 39.71 -102.61
N GLU A 396 -15.93 38.91 -103.00
CA GLU A 396 -17.31 39.00 -102.55
C GLU A 396 -17.50 38.35 -101.18
N VAL A 397 -16.74 37.27 -100.88
CA VAL A 397 -16.59 36.72 -99.52
C VAL A 397 -15.91 37.73 -98.60
N ILE A 398 -14.88 38.46 -99.07
CA ILE A 398 -14.25 39.54 -98.30
C ILE A 398 -15.26 40.67 -98.02
N ARG A 399 -16.02 41.12 -99.03
CA ARG A 399 -17.07 42.14 -98.85
C ARG A 399 -18.09 41.70 -97.79
N MET A 400 -18.65 40.50 -97.96
CA MET A 400 -19.61 39.90 -97.02
C MET A 400 -19.03 39.79 -95.60
N ASN A 401 -17.77 39.38 -95.45
CA ASN A 401 -17.12 39.31 -94.14
C ASN A 401 -16.91 40.69 -93.51
N THR A 402 -16.56 41.73 -94.29
CA THR A 402 -16.45 43.10 -93.75
C THR A 402 -17.81 43.70 -93.36
N GLU A 403 -18.87 43.43 -94.14
CA GLU A 403 -20.25 43.79 -93.80
C GLU A 403 -20.71 43.03 -92.53
N HIS A 404 -20.41 41.74 -92.43
CA HIS A 404 -20.72 40.91 -91.26
C HIS A 404 -19.94 41.35 -90.02
N GLU A 405 -18.67 41.74 -90.12
CA GLU A 405 -17.91 42.33 -89.01
C GLU A 405 -18.52 43.67 -88.54
N GLN A 406 -18.86 44.57 -89.47
CA GLN A 406 -19.49 45.84 -89.13
C GLN A 406 -20.85 45.64 -88.47
N LEU A 407 -21.69 44.76 -89.04
CA LEU A 407 -22.99 44.39 -88.45
C LEU A 407 -22.82 43.73 -87.08
N SER A 408 -21.86 42.81 -86.91
CA SER A 408 -21.59 42.15 -85.62
C SER A 408 -21.15 43.13 -84.54
N ARG A 409 -20.24 44.06 -84.87
CA ARG A 409 -19.79 45.12 -83.95
C ARG A 409 -20.95 46.05 -83.58
N ASN A 410 -21.75 46.48 -84.56
CA ASN A 410 -22.96 47.28 -84.31
C ASN A 410 -23.98 46.53 -83.43
N LEU A 411 -24.14 45.22 -83.62
CA LEU A 411 -25.05 44.39 -82.82
C LEU A 411 -24.55 44.24 -81.38
N GLU A 412 -23.24 44.08 -81.16
CA GLU A 412 -22.66 44.00 -79.82
C GLU A 412 -22.72 45.36 -79.10
N ASP A 413 -22.43 46.46 -79.78
CA ASP A 413 -22.65 47.83 -79.29
C ASP A 413 -24.11 48.06 -78.88
N LEU A 414 -25.07 47.55 -79.65
CA LEU A 414 -26.50 47.63 -79.34
C LEU A 414 -26.87 46.72 -78.16
N LYS A 415 -26.32 45.50 -78.05
CA LYS A 415 -26.51 44.65 -76.85
C LYS A 415 -25.97 45.32 -75.59
N VAL A 416 -24.79 45.93 -75.64
CA VAL A 416 -24.20 46.67 -74.51
C VAL A 416 -25.13 47.81 -74.11
N LYS A 417 -25.57 48.65 -75.06
CA LYS A 417 -26.53 49.75 -74.81
C LYS A 417 -27.87 49.26 -74.27
N ILE A 418 -28.36 48.10 -74.72
CA ILE A 418 -29.58 47.46 -74.19
C ILE A 418 -29.36 46.95 -72.76
N ALA A 419 -28.23 46.29 -72.47
CA ALA A 419 -27.90 45.81 -71.13
C ALA A 419 -27.67 46.96 -70.13
N GLU A 420 -27.03 48.05 -70.56
CA GLU A 420 -26.91 49.29 -69.80
C GLU A 420 -28.29 49.93 -69.56
N SER A 421 -29.13 50.02 -70.59
CA SER A 421 -30.51 50.52 -70.47
C SER A 421 -31.33 49.68 -69.49
N GLN A 422 -31.31 48.34 -69.61
CA GLN A 422 -31.96 47.42 -68.68
C GLN A 422 -31.41 47.55 -67.25
N LYS A 423 -30.10 47.74 -67.08
CA LYS A 423 -29.48 48.02 -65.77
C LYS A 423 -29.97 49.35 -65.18
N THR A 424 -30.15 50.39 -66.01
CA THR A 424 -30.74 51.66 -65.53
C THR A 424 -32.21 51.49 -65.16
N ILE A 425 -33.01 50.76 -65.97
CA ILE A 425 -34.42 50.45 -65.68
C ILE A 425 -34.53 49.70 -64.35
N LEU A 426 -33.81 48.59 -64.18
CA LEU A 426 -33.79 47.82 -62.92
C LEU A 426 -33.36 48.69 -61.72
N SER A 427 -32.39 49.59 -61.89
CA SER A 427 -31.98 50.50 -60.82
C SER A 427 -33.05 51.55 -60.47
N LEU A 428 -33.85 51.98 -61.45
CA LEU A 428 -34.97 52.90 -61.26
C LEU A 428 -36.19 52.18 -60.67
N GLU A 429 -36.49 50.96 -61.10
CA GLU A 429 -37.53 50.10 -60.51
C GLU A 429 -37.23 49.82 -59.04
N VAL A 430 -35.99 49.45 -58.70
CA VAL A 430 -35.55 49.30 -57.30
C VAL A 430 -35.63 50.63 -56.54
N ALA A 431 -35.28 51.77 -57.16
CA ALA A 431 -35.40 53.08 -56.52
C ALA A 431 -36.86 53.52 -56.31
N VAL A 432 -37.78 53.13 -57.19
CA VAL A 432 -39.23 53.39 -57.06
C VAL A 432 -39.83 52.46 -56.01
N ALA A 433 -39.53 51.15 -56.05
CA ALA A 433 -40.00 50.19 -55.05
C ALA A 433 -39.52 50.56 -53.62
N ASN A 434 -38.25 50.91 -53.46
CA ASN A 434 -37.71 51.36 -52.17
C ASN A 434 -38.35 52.67 -51.69
N ARG A 435 -38.70 53.60 -52.59
CA ARG A 435 -39.41 54.84 -52.22
C ARG A 435 -40.89 54.62 -51.92
N GLY A 436 -41.54 53.67 -52.62
CA GLY A 436 -42.90 53.21 -52.32
C GLY A 436 -42.94 52.60 -50.93
N ALA A 437 -42.12 51.60 -50.64
CA ALA A 437 -42.03 50.96 -49.33
C ALA A 437 -41.69 51.95 -48.21
N ALA A 438 -40.81 52.94 -48.45
CA ALA A 438 -40.51 53.98 -47.46
C ALA A 438 -41.68 54.96 -47.24
N ALA A 439 -42.52 55.20 -48.25
CA ALA A 439 -43.74 56.00 -48.11
C ALA A 439 -44.85 55.21 -47.40
N GLU A 440 -45.00 53.92 -47.71
CA GLU A 440 -45.88 53.00 -47.00
C GLU A 440 -45.48 52.91 -45.53
N GLU A 441 -44.20 52.66 -45.21
CA GLU A 441 -43.69 52.65 -43.83
C GLU A 441 -43.92 53.99 -43.12
N ALA A 442 -43.75 55.13 -43.80
CA ALA A 442 -44.03 56.44 -43.22
C ALA A 442 -45.52 56.64 -42.88
N VAL A 443 -46.44 56.18 -43.74
CA VAL A 443 -47.88 56.18 -43.49
C VAL A 443 -48.25 55.20 -42.37
N ASP A 444 -47.64 54.02 -42.34
CA ASP A 444 -47.84 53.01 -41.30
C ASP A 444 -47.32 53.49 -39.93
N VAL A 445 -46.19 54.19 -39.90
CA VAL A 445 -45.65 54.85 -38.69
C VAL A 445 -46.59 55.97 -38.26
N TYR A 446 -47.07 56.80 -39.18
CA TYR A 446 -48.03 57.87 -38.88
C TYR A 446 -49.35 57.34 -38.31
N THR A 447 -49.95 56.32 -38.93
CA THR A 447 -51.17 55.66 -38.47
C THR A 447 -50.99 54.97 -37.11
N ARG A 448 -49.85 54.30 -36.88
CA ARG A 448 -49.51 53.75 -35.56
C ARG A 448 -49.30 54.84 -34.51
N LEU A 449 -48.73 56.00 -34.86
CA LEU A 449 -48.60 57.14 -33.96
C LEU A 449 -49.96 57.75 -33.60
N LEU A 450 -50.87 57.94 -34.57
CA LEU A 450 -52.25 58.37 -34.29
C LEU A 450 -52.95 57.39 -33.33
N SER A 451 -52.85 56.09 -33.59
CA SER A 451 -53.43 55.03 -32.76
C SER A 451 -52.86 55.04 -31.33
N ASN A 452 -51.53 55.06 -31.18
CA ASN A 452 -50.85 55.08 -29.88
C ASN A 452 -51.13 56.35 -29.06
N LEU A 453 -51.40 57.48 -29.72
CA LEU A 453 -51.75 58.75 -29.07
C LEU A 453 -53.26 58.89 -28.77
N GLY A 454 -54.09 57.91 -29.14
CA GLY A 454 -55.54 57.98 -28.98
C GLY A 454 -56.21 59.00 -29.91
N LEU A 455 -55.55 59.40 -31.00
CA LEU A 455 -56.00 60.37 -32.00
C LEU A 455 -56.64 59.69 -33.22
N PHE A 456 -57.26 58.53 -32.99
CA PHE A 456 -58.01 57.77 -34.00
C PHE A 456 -59.48 58.24 -33.98
N PRO A 457 -60.19 58.31 -35.13
CA PRO A 457 -61.56 58.82 -35.14
C PRO A 457 -62.55 57.99 -34.27
N PRO A 458 -63.50 58.62 -33.56
CA PRO A 458 -63.67 60.08 -33.40
C PRO A 458 -62.68 60.66 -32.39
N LEU A 459 -62.08 61.81 -32.71
CA LEU A 459 -61.14 62.48 -31.81
C LEU A 459 -61.82 63.07 -30.55
N PRO A 460 -61.07 63.24 -29.44
CA PRO A 460 -61.55 63.95 -28.26
C PRO A 460 -62.05 65.37 -28.56
N ALA A 461 -62.98 65.87 -27.75
CA ALA A 461 -63.40 67.27 -27.80
C ALA A 461 -62.18 68.21 -27.67
N PRO A 462 -62.07 69.27 -28.49
CA PRO A 462 -63.09 69.84 -29.36
C PRO A 462 -63.06 69.39 -30.85
N PHE A 463 -62.25 68.40 -31.25
CA PHE A 463 -61.93 68.13 -32.67
C PHE A 463 -62.72 66.98 -33.30
N GLN A 464 -64.00 66.84 -32.96
CA GLN A 464 -64.81 65.64 -33.24
C GLN A 464 -65.08 65.38 -34.73
N ASP A 465 -65.18 66.44 -35.55
CA ASP A 465 -65.54 66.36 -36.97
C ASP A 465 -64.35 66.26 -37.94
N ILE A 466 -63.12 66.11 -37.43
CA ILE A 466 -61.89 66.09 -38.25
C ILE A 466 -61.33 64.67 -38.30
N ASP A 467 -61.29 64.09 -39.49
CA ASP A 467 -60.49 62.88 -39.75
C ASP A 467 -59.02 63.25 -39.99
N LEU A 468 -58.11 62.37 -39.56
CA LEU A 468 -56.66 62.50 -39.71
C LEU A 468 -56.05 61.31 -40.49
N GLN A 469 -56.86 60.35 -40.97
CA GLN A 469 -56.37 59.21 -41.74
C GLN A 469 -55.80 59.63 -43.11
N VAL A 470 -54.74 58.94 -43.52
CA VAL A 470 -54.09 59.11 -44.84
C VAL A 470 -53.72 57.74 -45.38
N GLU A 471 -54.21 57.40 -46.57
CA GLU A 471 -53.88 56.17 -47.30
C GLU A 471 -52.95 56.48 -48.48
N LEU A 472 -52.02 55.58 -48.80
CA LEU A 472 -51.15 55.67 -49.98
C LEU A 472 -51.71 54.82 -51.13
N ASN A 473 -51.79 55.39 -52.34
CA ASN A 473 -52.18 54.68 -53.55
C ASN A 473 -51.03 54.71 -54.58
N THR A 474 -50.12 53.74 -54.48
CA THR A 474 -48.92 53.61 -55.33
C THR A 474 -49.23 53.35 -56.81
N ALA A 475 -50.47 53.00 -57.16
CA ALA A 475 -50.92 52.77 -58.54
C ALA A 475 -51.44 54.03 -59.26
N ALA A 476 -51.45 55.20 -58.62
CA ALA A 476 -51.95 56.44 -59.24
C ALA A 476 -50.94 57.07 -60.21
N SER A 477 -51.31 57.19 -61.49
CA SER A 477 -50.46 57.78 -62.55
C SER A 477 -50.21 59.29 -62.43
N GLN A 478 -50.95 59.99 -61.55
CA GLN A 478 -50.90 61.43 -61.35
C GLN A 478 -50.44 61.70 -59.90
N THR A 479 -49.41 62.51 -59.70
CA THR A 479 -48.77 62.72 -58.38
C THR A 479 -49.71 63.24 -57.30
N GLU A 480 -50.74 63.98 -57.68
CA GLU A 480 -51.75 64.56 -56.78
C GLU A 480 -52.73 63.50 -56.21
N ASN A 481 -52.82 62.32 -56.84
CA ASN A 481 -53.71 61.22 -56.44
C ASN A 481 -52.98 60.07 -55.71
N LEU A 482 -51.70 60.26 -55.36
CA LEU A 482 -50.87 59.26 -54.64
C LEU A 482 -51.27 59.13 -53.16
N LEU A 483 -51.90 60.14 -52.58
CA LEU A 483 -52.39 60.14 -51.19
C LEU A 483 -53.90 60.36 -51.18
N ARG A 484 -54.63 59.55 -50.42
CA ARG A 484 -56.07 59.72 -50.14
C ARG A 484 -56.25 60.12 -48.67
N GLY A 485 -56.94 61.24 -48.45
CA GLY A 485 -57.16 61.81 -47.13
C GLY A 485 -57.29 63.34 -47.21
N PRO A 486 -57.56 64.02 -46.08
CA PRO A 486 -57.53 65.48 -46.00
C PRO A 486 -56.09 66.02 -46.12
N ASP A 487 -55.96 67.27 -46.57
CA ASP A 487 -54.65 67.87 -46.86
C ASP A 487 -53.74 67.92 -45.61
N VAL A 488 -52.61 67.20 -45.71
CA VAL A 488 -51.57 67.10 -44.68
C VAL A 488 -51.10 68.47 -44.18
N ARG A 489 -51.01 69.46 -45.08
CA ARG A 489 -50.48 70.80 -44.82
C ARG A 489 -51.52 71.75 -44.23
N HIS A 490 -52.78 71.65 -44.66
CA HIS A 490 -53.83 72.63 -44.32
C HIS A 490 -54.87 72.14 -43.32
N VAL A 491 -55.03 70.82 -43.12
CA VAL A 491 -56.01 70.24 -42.17
C VAL A 491 -55.31 69.47 -41.04
N ILE A 492 -54.45 68.51 -41.40
CA ILE A 492 -53.84 67.60 -40.42
C ILE A 492 -52.83 68.36 -39.52
N LYS A 493 -51.89 69.08 -40.12
CA LYS A 493 -50.83 69.76 -39.36
C LYS A 493 -51.33 70.86 -38.42
N PRO A 494 -52.30 71.72 -38.77
CA PRO A 494 -52.89 72.67 -37.82
C PRO A 494 -53.61 71.99 -36.64
N THR A 495 -54.38 70.93 -36.90
CA THR A 495 -55.09 70.19 -35.84
C THR A 495 -54.13 69.51 -34.87
N LEU A 496 -53.07 68.86 -35.38
CA LEU A 496 -52.01 68.29 -34.54
C LEU A 496 -51.27 69.35 -33.72
N ASN A 497 -51.00 70.54 -34.28
CA ASN A 497 -50.40 71.65 -33.52
C ASN A 497 -51.30 72.13 -32.37
N ALA A 498 -52.62 72.17 -32.56
CA ALA A 498 -53.56 72.55 -31.50
C ALA A 498 -53.63 71.50 -30.37
N VAL A 499 -53.60 70.21 -30.72
CA VAL A 499 -53.49 69.10 -29.76
C VAL A 499 -52.15 69.16 -29.01
N ILE A 500 -51.04 69.45 -29.70
CA ILE A 500 -49.72 69.64 -29.08
C ILE A 500 -49.77 70.77 -28.05
N GLU A 501 -50.32 71.94 -28.37
CA GLU A 501 -50.30 73.07 -27.43
C GLU A 501 -51.23 72.83 -26.22
N SER A 502 -52.37 72.15 -26.41
CA SER A 502 -53.21 71.65 -25.32
C SER A 502 -52.44 70.69 -24.39
N LYS A 503 -51.77 69.67 -24.94
CA LYS A 503 -50.96 68.73 -24.14
C LYS A 503 -49.68 69.34 -23.57
N ARG A 504 -49.19 70.44 -24.15
CA ARG A 504 -48.09 71.25 -23.61
C ARG A 504 -48.54 72.03 -22.38
N GLY A 505 -49.78 72.54 -22.37
CA GLY A 505 -50.42 73.13 -21.20
C GLY A 505 -50.61 72.11 -20.07
N GLU A 506 -51.16 70.93 -20.36
CA GLU A 506 -51.26 69.82 -19.40
C GLU A 506 -49.89 69.41 -18.85
N ARG A 507 -48.89 69.25 -19.73
CA ARG A 507 -47.52 68.93 -19.30
C ARG A 507 -46.91 70.04 -18.44
N ALA A 508 -47.16 71.32 -18.73
CA ALA A 508 -46.66 72.42 -17.91
C ALA A 508 -47.28 72.43 -16.50
N ALA A 509 -48.55 72.04 -16.36
CA ALA A 509 -49.17 71.84 -15.06
C ALA A 509 -48.54 70.65 -14.31
N VAL A 510 -48.41 69.49 -14.96
CA VAL A 510 -47.80 68.28 -14.37
C VAL A 510 -46.32 68.49 -14.03
N GLU A 511 -45.56 69.24 -14.83
CA GLU A 511 -44.17 69.61 -14.54
C GLU A 511 -44.09 70.59 -13.35
N SER A 512 -45.03 71.54 -13.23
CA SER A 512 -45.14 72.44 -12.07
C SER A 512 -45.52 71.68 -10.79
N ASP A 513 -46.36 70.66 -10.88
CA ASP A 513 -46.69 69.78 -9.75
C ASP A 513 -45.54 68.82 -9.43
N ARG A 514 -44.80 68.32 -10.43
CA ARG A 514 -43.58 67.56 -10.18
C ARG A 514 -42.54 68.42 -9.48
N ILE A 515 -42.36 69.69 -9.87
CA ILE A 515 -41.43 70.61 -9.19
C ILE A 515 -41.82 70.86 -7.72
N LYS A 516 -43.12 70.86 -7.38
CA LYS A 516 -43.56 70.91 -5.97
C LYS A 516 -43.19 69.62 -5.23
N VAL A 517 -43.47 68.46 -5.82
CA VAL A 517 -43.17 67.15 -5.24
C VAL A 517 -41.66 66.92 -5.12
N ASP A 518 -40.87 67.34 -6.12
CA ASP A 518 -39.40 67.33 -6.10
C ASP A 518 -38.90 68.22 -4.95
N HIS A 519 -39.51 69.39 -4.71
CA HIS A 519 -39.08 70.30 -3.63
C HIS A 519 -39.53 69.84 -2.23
N GLU A 520 -40.70 69.19 -2.11
CA GLU A 520 -41.13 68.48 -0.90
C GLU A 520 -40.25 67.25 -0.63
N LEU A 521 -39.80 66.56 -1.69
CA LEU A 521 -38.87 65.44 -1.62
C LEU A 521 -37.46 65.89 -1.23
N ASP A 522 -36.92 66.96 -1.83
CA ASP A 522 -35.64 67.56 -1.43
C ASP A 522 -35.66 67.98 0.06
N ARG A 523 -36.79 68.54 0.51
CA ARG A 523 -37.00 68.87 1.92
C ARG A 523 -37.03 67.61 2.80
N LEU A 524 -37.76 66.58 2.42
CA LEU A 524 -37.82 65.30 3.14
C LEU A 524 -36.46 64.58 3.13
N ILE A 525 -35.70 64.65 2.04
CA ILE A 525 -34.33 64.15 1.95
C ILE A 525 -33.45 64.91 2.94
N SER A 526 -33.51 66.25 2.98
CA SER A 526 -32.72 67.01 3.95
C SER A 526 -33.17 66.76 5.40
N GLU A 527 -34.46 66.61 5.68
CA GLU A 527 -34.96 66.21 7.00
C GLU A 527 -34.49 64.77 7.36
N CYS A 528 -34.41 63.86 6.39
CA CYS A 528 -33.81 62.52 6.55
C CYS A 528 -32.29 62.56 6.71
N GLU A 529 -31.54 63.38 5.98
CA GLU A 529 -30.08 63.54 6.10
C GLU A 529 -29.72 64.11 7.47
N ASN A 530 -30.46 65.12 7.96
CA ASN A 530 -30.28 65.65 9.31
C ASN A 530 -30.61 64.59 10.38
N LEU A 531 -31.67 63.79 10.18
CA LEU A 531 -31.98 62.66 11.07
C LEU A 531 -30.96 61.52 10.97
N GLU A 532 -30.38 61.26 9.80
CA GLU A 532 -29.29 60.30 9.63
C GLU A 532 -27.99 60.81 10.26
N ASP A 533 -27.71 62.11 10.25
CA ASP A 533 -26.59 62.70 11.00
C ASP A 533 -26.83 62.68 12.53
N GLU A 534 -28.05 62.96 13.00
CA GLU A 534 -28.42 62.78 14.43
C GLU A 534 -28.36 61.29 14.85
N ILE A 535 -28.79 60.36 13.99
CA ILE A 535 -28.64 58.92 14.19
C ILE A 535 -27.16 58.54 14.20
N ASN A 536 -26.35 59.01 13.24
CA ASN A 536 -24.91 58.75 13.23
C ASN A 536 -24.20 59.35 14.44
N GLU A 537 -24.60 60.52 14.95
CA GLU A 537 -24.00 61.12 16.15
C GLU A 537 -24.48 60.40 17.42
N THR A 538 -25.73 59.96 17.49
CA THR A 538 -26.23 59.16 18.61
C THR A 538 -25.71 57.72 18.58
N GLU A 539 -25.51 57.10 17.43
CA GLU A 539 -24.80 55.82 17.27
C GLU A 539 -23.33 55.96 17.65
N LYS A 540 -22.64 57.05 17.28
CA LYS A 540 -21.27 57.32 17.77
C LYS A 540 -21.24 57.50 19.29
N LYS A 541 -22.23 58.20 19.87
CA LYS A 541 -22.37 58.34 21.34
C LYS A 541 -22.68 56.98 22.01
N VAL A 542 -23.54 56.15 21.42
CA VAL A 542 -23.88 54.80 21.91
C VAL A 542 -22.70 53.85 21.74
N MET A 543 -21.93 53.94 20.66
CA MET A 543 -20.71 53.15 20.44
C MET A 543 -19.65 53.53 21.47
N VAL A 544 -19.37 54.82 21.67
CA VAL A 544 -18.44 55.29 22.70
C VAL A 544 -18.93 54.94 24.12
N MET A 545 -20.23 55.02 24.39
CA MET A 545 -20.78 54.58 25.68
C MET A 545 -20.80 53.05 25.82
N SER A 546 -20.87 52.27 24.74
CA SER A 546 -20.76 50.81 24.76
C SER A 546 -19.32 50.38 24.95
N GLU A 547 -18.36 51.06 24.29
CA GLU A 547 -16.92 50.87 24.48
C GLU A 547 -16.53 51.24 25.91
N GLN A 548 -17.02 52.38 26.44
CA GLN A 548 -16.87 52.72 27.87
C GLN A 548 -17.58 51.73 28.79
N ALA A 549 -18.75 51.19 28.42
CA ALA A 549 -19.46 50.20 29.23
C ALA A 549 -18.77 48.83 29.22
N ASP A 550 -18.16 48.43 28.10
CA ASP A 550 -17.42 47.18 27.97
C ASP A 550 -16.01 47.29 28.55
N ASP A 551 -15.35 48.46 28.48
CA ASP A 551 -14.15 48.80 29.27
C ASP A 551 -14.48 48.73 30.77
N LEU A 552 -15.53 49.42 31.22
CA LEU A 552 -16.00 49.35 32.61
C LEU A 552 -16.42 47.93 33.00
N ARG A 553 -16.90 47.11 32.06
CA ARG A 553 -17.23 45.70 32.28
C ARG A 553 -16.00 44.82 32.36
N GLU A 554 -14.97 45.04 31.55
CA GLU A 554 -13.73 44.27 31.59
C GLU A 554 -12.89 44.66 32.83
N VAL A 555 -12.91 45.94 33.22
CA VAL A 555 -12.40 46.43 34.51
C VAL A 555 -13.22 45.83 35.64
N ALA A 556 -14.55 45.96 35.66
CA ALA A 556 -15.39 45.37 36.71
C ALA A 556 -15.34 43.83 36.74
N GLN A 557 -15.01 43.16 35.63
CA GLN A 557 -14.80 41.71 35.58
C GLN A 557 -13.40 41.32 36.06
N ARG A 558 -12.35 42.12 35.80
CA ARG A 558 -11.04 41.97 36.46
C ARG A 558 -11.14 42.21 37.95
N ASP A 559 -11.75 43.32 38.36
CA ASP A 559 -12.00 43.67 39.76
C ASP A 559 -12.94 42.64 40.41
N SER A 560 -13.93 42.10 39.70
CA SER A 560 -14.73 40.98 40.20
C SER A 560 -13.93 39.68 40.31
N LEU A 561 -12.95 39.40 39.44
CA LEU A 561 -12.09 38.23 39.58
C LEU A 561 -11.10 38.38 40.74
N VAL A 562 -10.50 39.56 40.91
CA VAL A 562 -9.63 39.90 42.06
C VAL A 562 -10.44 39.88 43.36
N SER A 563 -11.58 40.58 43.38
CA SER A 563 -12.50 40.62 44.51
C SER A 563 -13.09 39.24 44.81
N ASN A 564 -13.44 38.40 43.83
CA ASN A 564 -13.85 37.01 44.10
C ASN A 564 -12.70 36.14 44.63
N ALA A 565 -11.44 36.42 44.28
CA ALA A 565 -10.29 35.75 44.88
C ALA A 565 -10.06 36.21 46.35
N GLU A 566 -10.25 37.50 46.63
CA GLU A 566 -10.21 38.06 47.99
C GLU A 566 -11.41 37.63 48.84
N ILE A 567 -12.63 37.60 48.29
CA ILE A 567 -13.83 37.04 48.90
C ILE A 567 -13.61 35.55 49.14
N SER A 568 -13.11 34.77 48.18
CA SER A 568 -12.78 33.34 48.40
C SER A 568 -11.74 33.13 49.51
N ARG A 569 -10.86 34.11 49.76
CA ARG A 569 -9.94 34.11 50.90
C ARG A 569 -10.68 34.47 52.19
N LEU A 570 -11.38 35.60 52.20
CA LEU A 570 -12.17 36.10 53.33
C LEU A 570 -13.30 35.15 53.74
N GLU A 571 -13.85 34.33 52.83
CA GLU A 571 -14.84 33.28 53.13
C GLU A 571 -14.21 32.04 53.74
N ARG A 572 -12.94 31.74 53.45
CA ARG A 572 -12.19 30.72 54.21
C ARG A 572 -11.86 31.24 55.60
N ASP A 573 -11.39 32.48 55.71
CA ASP A 573 -11.01 33.11 56.97
C ASP A 573 -12.26 33.34 57.87
N LEU A 574 -13.35 33.87 57.31
CA LEU A 574 -14.65 34.03 57.97
C LEU A 574 -15.35 32.68 58.18
N GLY A 575 -15.16 31.70 57.29
CA GLY A 575 -15.63 30.32 57.49
C GLY A 575 -14.99 29.70 58.73
N GLN A 576 -13.66 29.78 58.86
CA GLN A 576 -12.93 29.34 60.05
C GLN A 576 -13.39 30.11 61.31
N ALA A 577 -13.47 31.45 61.23
CA ALA A 577 -13.93 32.28 62.33
C ALA A 577 -15.39 31.99 62.74
N ARG A 578 -16.28 31.70 61.78
CA ARG A 578 -17.70 31.38 62.00
C ARG A 578 -17.87 29.96 62.55
N THR A 579 -17.05 28.99 62.15
CA THR A 579 -17.03 27.67 62.78
C THR A 579 -16.57 27.77 64.23
N ALA A 580 -15.50 28.52 64.52
CA ALA A 580 -15.05 28.79 65.89
C ALA A 580 -16.12 29.54 66.72
N ALA A 581 -16.74 30.58 66.15
CA ALA A 581 -17.82 31.33 66.81
C ALA A 581 -19.08 30.49 67.04
N LEU A 582 -19.47 29.60 66.11
CA LEU A 582 -20.61 28.69 66.28
C LEU A 582 -20.34 27.63 67.34
N SER A 583 -19.15 27.03 67.38
CA SER A 583 -18.78 26.10 68.47
C SER A 583 -18.81 26.78 69.84
N SER A 584 -18.42 28.06 69.92
CA SER A 584 -18.46 28.86 71.14
C SER A 584 -19.89 29.27 71.52
N GLY A 585 -20.71 29.70 70.54
CA GLY A 585 -22.08 30.16 70.73
C GLY A 585 -23.08 29.05 71.08
N ALA A 586 -22.94 27.85 70.49
CA ALA A 586 -23.81 26.71 70.81
C ALA A 586 -23.67 26.25 72.28
N GLY A 587 -22.45 26.33 72.83
CA GLY A 587 -22.19 26.09 74.26
C GLY A 587 -22.82 27.15 75.19
N ILE A 588 -23.08 28.35 74.68
CA ILE A 588 -23.71 29.44 75.44
C ILE A 588 -25.24 29.37 75.35
N GLN A 589 -25.82 29.11 74.16
CA GLN A 589 -27.27 29.03 74.00
C GLN A 589 -27.90 27.83 74.74
N SER A 590 -27.28 26.66 74.70
CA SER A 590 -27.76 25.48 75.44
C SER A 590 -27.83 25.73 76.95
N ARG A 591 -26.80 26.41 77.50
CA ARG A 591 -26.73 26.82 78.90
C ARG A 591 -27.78 27.89 79.27
N LEU A 592 -28.15 28.76 78.33
CA LEU A 592 -29.19 29.77 78.52
C LEU A 592 -30.60 29.17 78.52
N GLN A 593 -30.91 28.23 77.61
CA GLN A 593 -32.20 27.52 77.59
C GLN A 593 -32.43 26.72 78.88
N ALA A 594 -31.42 26.00 79.37
CA ALA A 594 -31.49 25.28 80.63
C ALA A 594 -31.84 26.21 81.81
N LEU A 595 -31.26 27.42 81.85
CA LEU A 595 -31.55 28.43 82.86
C LEU A 595 -33.00 28.95 82.78
N GLN A 596 -33.52 29.19 81.57
CA GLN A 596 -34.90 29.67 81.37
C GLN A 596 -35.96 28.65 81.79
N ILE A 597 -35.70 27.35 81.60
CA ILE A 597 -36.60 26.28 82.05
C ILE A 597 -36.64 26.24 83.58
N ALA A 598 -35.47 26.22 84.24
CA ALA A 598 -35.36 26.21 85.70
C ALA A 598 -36.01 27.46 86.36
N TYR A 599 -35.96 28.62 85.70
CA TYR A 599 -36.63 29.83 86.17
C TYR A 599 -38.17 29.69 86.14
N ARG A 600 -38.74 29.10 85.08
CA ARG A 600 -40.20 28.88 84.97
C ARG A 600 -40.72 27.92 86.03
N GLU A 601 -40.02 26.81 86.29
CA GLU A 601 -40.42 25.87 87.35
C GLU A 601 -40.48 26.50 88.75
N GLN A 602 -39.63 27.50 89.03
CA GLN A 602 -39.68 28.22 90.31
C GLN A 602 -40.87 29.19 90.40
N VAL A 603 -41.22 29.88 89.32
CA VAL A 603 -42.41 30.76 89.29
C VAL A 603 -43.69 29.95 89.57
N ASP A 604 -43.82 28.77 88.94
CA ASP A 604 -44.98 27.89 89.17
C ASP A 604 -45.02 27.29 90.59
N LYS A 605 -43.86 27.03 91.22
CA LYS A 605 -43.79 26.62 92.64
C LYS A 605 -44.24 27.72 93.59
N VAL A 606 -43.78 28.96 93.38
CA VAL A 606 -44.16 30.11 94.21
C VAL A 606 -45.66 30.42 94.09
N ALA A 607 -46.25 30.27 92.90
CA ALA A 607 -47.69 30.43 92.70
C ALA A 607 -48.52 29.44 93.54
N ARG A 608 -48.14 28.16 93.56
CA ARG A 608 -48.86 27.12 94.35
C ARG A 608 -48.80 27.39 95.86
N LEU A 609 -47.63 27.76 96.38
CA LEU A 609 -47.44 28.10 97.80
C LEU A 609 -48.27 29.34 98.22
N ARG A 610 -48.46 30.29 97.31
CA ARG A 610 -49.35 31.45 97.55
C ARG A 610 -50.81 31.01 97.69
N ASP A 611 -51.31 30.13 96.83
CA ASP A 611 -52.71 29.68 96.89
C ASP A 611 -52.98 28.74 98.08
N GLU A 612 -52.00 27.97 98.55
CA GLU A 612 -52.10 27.21 99.80
C GLU A 612 -52.13 28.13 101.03
N THR A 613 -51.24 29.13 101.11
CA THR A 613 -51.22 30.09 102.24
C THR A 613 -52.48 30.96 102.29
N VAL A 614 -53.03 31.39 101.15
CA VAL A 614 -54.34 32.08 101.11
C VAL A 614 -55.47 31.20 101.65
N ARG A 615 -55.52 29.91 101.29
CA ARG A 615 -56.51 28.97 101.84
C ARG A 615 -56.37 28.75 103.34
N ALA A 616 -55.14 28.69 103.86
CA ALA A 616 -54.88 28.59 105.30
C ALA A 616 -55.37 29.84 106.07
N ILE A 617 -55.15 31.05 105.51
CA ILE A 617 -55.63 32.31 106.11
C ILE A 617 -57.17 32.34 106.17
N VAL A 618 -57.86 31.92 105.12
CA VAL A 618 -59.34 31.85 105.11
C VAL A 618 -59.85 30.89 106.18
N LYS A 619 -59.28 29.67 106.29
CA LYS A 619 -59.66 28.69 107.31
C LYS A 619 -59.51 29.24 108.74
N ASN A 620 -58.36 29.82 109.06
CA ASN A 620 -58.11 30.40 110.37
C ASN A 620 -59.05 31.59 110.66
N SER A 621 -59.38 32.40 109.64
CA SER A 621 -60.37 33.48 109.78
C SER A 621 -61.78 32.96 110.07
N THR A 622 -62.16 31.78 109.56
CA THR A 622 -63.44 31.13 109.90
C THR A 622 -63.43 30.60 111.33
N GLU A 623 -62.34 29.98 111.77
CA GLU A 623 -62.20 29.48 113.15
C GLU A 623 -62.25 30.61 114.19
N ILE A 624 -61.62 31.76 113.92
CA ILE A 624 -61.72 32.97 114.75
C ILE A 624 -63.16 33.51 114.79
N ALA A 625 -63.92 33.42 113.68
CA ALA A 625 -65.31 33.84 113.66
C ALA A 625 -66.20 32.94 114.54
N MET A 626 -66.04 31.61 114.46
CA MET A 626 -66.76 30.68 115.33
C MET A 626 -66.40 30.85 116.81
N PHE A 627 -65.12 31.04 117.14
CA PHE A 627 -64.68 31.28 118.51
C PHE A 627 -65.26 32.58 119.11
N LYS A 628 -65.45 33.61 118.28
CA LYS A 628 -66.17 34.83 118.66
C LYS A 628 -67.66 34.55 118.92
N GLU A 629 -68.30 33.72 118.10
CA GLU A 629 -69.69 33.27 118.29
C GLU A 629 -69.84 32.56 119.65
N ASP A 630 -68.96 31.60 119.96
CA ASP A 630 -68.97 30.82 121.20
C ASP A 630 -68.77 31.69 122.46
N ILE A 631 -67.80 32.61 122.46
CA ILE A 631 -67.62 33.52 123.61
C ILE A 631 -68.76 34.54 123.69
N SER A 632 -69.37 34.94 122.57
CA SER A 632 -70.59 35.76 122.58
C SER A 632 -71.79 34.99 123.17
N GLN A 633 -71.82 33.66 123.05
CA GLN A 633 -72.77 32.81 123.77
C GLN A 633 -72.40 32.65 125.25
N GLN A 634 -71.12 32.54 125.62
CA GLN A 634 -70.72 32.53 127.04
C GLN A 634 -71.07 33.84 127.77
N LEU A 635 -70.93 34.99 127.09
CA LEU A 635 -71.37 36.30 127.61
C LEU A 635 -72.90 36.41 127.70
N LYS A 636 -73.66 35.67 126.88
CA LYS A 636 -75.10 35.49 127.10
C LYS A 636 -75.37 34.59 128.31
N SER A 637 -74.77 33.41 128.41
CA SER A 637 -74.97 32.53 129.57
C SER A 637 -74.53 33.12 130.91
N LEU A 638 -73.65 34.15 130.93
CA LEU A 638 -73.33 34.92 132.14
C LEU A 638 -74.27 36.12 132.39
N ARG A 639 -74.93 36.67 131.37
CA ARG A 639 -76.13 37.51 131.55
C ARG A 639 -77.27 36.67 132.14
N ASP A 640 -77.45 35.47 131.60
CA ASP A 640 -78.54 34.54 131.92
C ASP A 640 -78.22 33.70 133.19
N PHE A 641 -77.09 33.96 133.86
CA PHE A 641 -76.64 33.31 135.09
C PHE A 641 -77.66 33.39 136.25
N ALA A 642 -77.96 34.62 136.67
CA ALA A 642 -77.18 35.21 137.76
C ALA A 642 -77.58 36.68 138.07
N GLU A 643 -78.82 37.17 137.98
CA GLU A 643 -80.14 36.58 138.30
C GLU A 643 -80.24 35.89 139.68
N ALA A 644 -79.30 36.20 140.59
CA ALA A 644 -79.35 35.81 142.00
C ALA A 644 -79.30 37.06 142.92
N GLY A 645 -79.98 38.13 142.51
CA GLY A 645 -79.92 39.44 143.16
C GLY A 645 -80.98 40.42 142.68
N SER A 646 -82.23 40.16 143.06
CA SER A 646 -83.27 41.19 143.21
C SER A 646 -83.22 41.76 144.63
#